data_AF-A0A9Q1KAK7-F1
#
_entry.id   AF-A0A9Q1KAK7-F1
#
_cell.length_a   1.000
_cell.length_b   1.000
_cell.length_c   1.000
_cell.angle_alpha   90.00
_cell.angle_beta   90.00
_cell.angle_gamma   90.00
#
_symmetry.space_group_name_H-M   'P 1'
#
loop_
_entity.id
_entity.type
_entity.pdbx_description
1 polymer ?
#
loop_
_entity_poly.entity_id
_entity_poly.type
_entity_poly.pdbx_seq_one_letter_code
_entity_poly.pdbx_strand_id
1 'polypeptide(L)'
;MADEEKQINCGNTFTNVASFVIYYIVLLAFCYGLHMLLKPLSQPRIISETIVGLFLGNFSLVRRLLKIDRDPNNPGLQNMKFLTDFGMTLYMFALGLEMDPTVLFRVPKREAIVAYTGMFFTFVLTCATTPFLHYAIQNSIPFILAFSVILSSTGSPLLTRVLTDLKIGKSDIGRFAISAAVYSELVTVLIICVGDVVFRAGHNFELRKRLHSRSSDFSGYGALPLAAALVVQIIITLTAGPVILRWVNNANPHGKTFKGSHLVLSVAFMVAVGCLSTLFGFSPVLSAFLTGVFLPREGRISQFIVTRVNYFLSFMFYPFFFVWVGLEAELGRFEVGKIGSWARLFGFFAVGTIGKIIGALVSGFIFGFHWPESLSLALLLNVKGHLHIYLTILAMKNNIVGYSTCIGMILAMFLKIVYIPMVAQYIIQRARSRSPNQPMGLQWHDNTKELQILLGLHGPENVPWAVNLMEISKGIGDPGTVVYATDMIELTDEIASTLVPGGETDAVTVTDKGVIQLRQQITKKLQEYTNENGDCITLRRMLALAAFNNMPQDICFLAEDSMVNLIVLPLHNAQQNEGKLVDAHTGFRYVNRKVLRHAPCSVAIMVDRGFGAVTLSKLPSNSPVNVAVIFIGGKDDREALAYAGRVAYHPGVKITVMRFLVDTDVESNVRKTSQQEEEMKLDDECFANFYEKQVAGGKASYMEKHLVNSAQAYSTLRSLEGQYGLFIVGRGGRVNSMLTAGMNDWEQCPELGPLGDILSGPNFSTTASVLIIQQHNPKGDPGGNADNEFSIM
;
A
#
# COMPACT_ATOMS: atom_id res chain seq x y z
N MET A 1 -18.74 49.30 41.35
CA MET A 1 -17.28 49.15 41.48
C MET A 1 -16.79 47.71 41.56
N ALA A 2 -16.95 46.94 42.65
CA ALA A 2 -16.40 45.55 42.69
C ALA A 2 -17.08 44.57 41.70
N ASP A 3 -18.37 44.74 41.41
CA ASP A 3 -19.08 43.94 40.39
C ASP A 3 -18.81 44.40 38.95
N GLU A 4 -18.57 45.71 38.74
CA GLU A 4 -18.13 46.25 37.44
C GLU A 4 -16.72 45.79 37.09
N GLU A 5 -15.81 45.75 38.07
CA GLU A 5 -14.44 45.27 37.88
C GLU A 5 -14.39 43.77 37.58
N LYS A 6 -15.32 42.99 38.18
CA LYS A 6 -15.54 41.58 37.81
C LYS A 6 -16.16 41.42 36.42
N GLN A 7 -17.12 42.26 36.03
CA GLN A 7 -17.71 42.22 34.69
C GLN A 7 -16.70 42.61 33.59
N ILE A 8 -15.86 43.62 33.84
CA ILE A 8 -14.78 44.03 32.93
C ILE A 8 -13.71 42.92 32.83
N ASN A 9 -13.33 42.28 33.95
CA ASN A 9 -12.41 41.14 33.92
C ASN A 9 -13.01 39.91 33.22
N CYS A 10 -14.31 39.64 33.38
CA CYS A 10 -14.99 38.52 32.72
C CYS A 10 -15.19 38.78 31.21
N GLY A 11 -15.44 40.03 30.81
CA GLY A 11 -15.45 40.45 29.41
C GLY A 11 -14.07 40.27 28.77
N ASN A 12 -13.01 40.73 29.43
CA ASN A 12 -11.63 40.59 28.95
C ASN A 12 -11.19 39.12 28.83
N THR A 13 -11.60 38.24 29.75
CA THR A 13 -11.28 36.80 29.64
C THR A 13 -12.02 36.14 28.47
N PHE A 14 -13.30 36.48 28.25
CA PHE A 14 -14.06 35.96 27.10
C PHE A 14 -13.45 36.40 25.76
N THR A 15 -13.08 37.68 25.63
CA THR A 15 -12.41 38.19 24.43
C THR A 15 -11.05 37.54 24.19
N ASN A 16 -10.28 37.28 25.25
CA ASN A 16 -9.00 36.57 25.16
C ASN A 16 -9.20 35.12 24.70
N VAL A 17 -10.16 34.39 25.29
CA VAL A 17 -10.46 33.01 24.89
C VAL A 17 -10.94 32.95 23.44
N ALA A 18 -11.84 33.83 23.02
CA ALA A 18 -12.29 33.93 21.63
C ALA A 18 -11.12 34.19 20.67
N SER A 19 -10.21 35.08 21.05
CA SER A 19 -8.99 35.37 20.27
C SER A 19 -8.09 34.14 20.13
N PHE A 20 -7.87 33.38 21.22
CA PHE A 20 -7.10 32.13 21.18
C PHE A 20 -7.74 31.06 20.27
N VAL A 21 -9.06 30.92 20.32
CA VAL A 21 -9.80 29.99 19.45
C VAL A 21 -9.65 30.40 17.99
N ILE A 22 -9.77 31.70 17.67
CA ILE A 22 -9.55 32.21 16.32
C ILE A 22 -8.12 31.94 15.85
N TYR A 23 -7.11 32.23 16.66
CA TYR A 23 -5.71 31.94 16.32
C TYR A 23 -5.46 30.46 16.05
N TYR A 24 -6.11 29.59 16.84
CA TYR A 24 -6.01 28.15 16.65
C TYR A 24 -6.72 27.67 15.37
N ILE A 25 -7.90 28.18 15.05
CA ILE A 25 -8.60 27.88 13.79
C ILE A 25 -7.75 28.32 12.59
N VAL A 26 -7.17 29.52 12.67
CA VAL A 26 -6.27 30.03 11.63
C VAL A 26 -5.03 29.14 11.47
N LEU A 27 -4.42 28.72 12.58
CA LEU A 27 -3.31 27.77 12.57
C LEU A 27 -3.69 26.46 11.86
N LEU A 28 -4.83 25.87 12.21
CA LEU A 28 -5.32 24.65 11.57
C LEU A 28 -5.58 24.84 10.07
N ALA A 29 -6.15 25.99 9.68
CA ALA A 29 -6.40 26.32 8.29
C ALA A 29 -5.09 26.40 7.48
N PHE A 30 -4.03 27.03 8.04
CA PHE A 30 -2.71 27.05 7.41
C PHE A 30 -2.08 25.65 7.30
N CYS A 31 -2.14 24.85 8.37
CA CYS A 31 -1.62 23.47 8.36
C CYS A 31 -2.33 22.61 7.30
N TYR A 32 -3.65 22.75 7.17
CA TYR A 32 -4.45 22.02 6.19
C TYR A 32 -4.23 22.52 4.75
N GLY A 33 -4.19 23.83 4.54
CA GLY A 33 -3.92 24.43 3.24
C GLY A 33 -2.55 24.01 2.70
N LEU A 34 -1.50 24.07 3.53
CA LEU A 34 -0.17 23.60 3.15
C LEU A 34 -0.14 22.08 2.93
N HIS A 35 -0.89 21.30 3.72
CA HIS A 35 -0.99 19.86 3.49
C HIS A 35 -1.60 19.53 2.12
N MET A 36 -2.65 20.25 1.70
CA MET A 36 -3.24 20.06 0.37
C MET A 36 -2.23 20.33 -0.75
N LEU A 37 -1.38 21.35 -0.58
CA LEU A 37 -0.34 21.70 -1.54
C LEU A 37 0.80 20.66 -1.58
N LEU A 38 1.12 20.04 -0.43
CA LEU A 38 2.16 19.01 -0.32
C LEU A 38 1.67 17.59 -0.61
N LYS A 39 0.35 17.38 -0.70
CA LYS A 39 -0.27 16.07 -0.99
C LYS A 39 0.22 15.43 -2.30
N PRO A 40 0.40 16.15 -3.42
CA PRO A 40 0.95 15.58 -4.66
C PRO A 40 2.37 15.01 -4.49
N LEU A 41 3.14 15.55 -3.55
CA LEU A 41 4.49 15.08 -3.22
C LEU A 41 4.50 13.91 -2.23
N SER A 42 3.33 13.34 -1.90
CA SER A 42 3.18 12.25 -0.94
C SER A 42 3.74 12.57 0.46
N GLN A 43 3.76 13.85 0.85
CA GLN A 43 4.32 14.27 2.13
C GLN A 43 3.29 14.11 3.27
N PRO A 44 3.64 13.46 4.39
CA PRO A 44 2.75 13.27 5.52
C PRO A 44 2.36 14.60 6.19
N ARG A 45 1.20 14.63 6.85
CA ARG A 45 0.64 15.84 7.48
C ARG A 45 1.58 16.48 8.52
N ILE A 46 2.41 15.70 9.20
CA ILE A 46 3.36 16.25 10.19
C ILE A 46 4.32 17.27 9.57
N ILE A 47 4.63 17.14 8.27
CA ILE A 47 5.56 18.03 7.58
C ILE A 47 4.92 19.39 7.40
N SER A 48 3.64 19.46 7.01
CA SER A 48 2.95 20.74 6.93
C SER A 48 2.82 21.39 8.30
N GLU A 49 2.53 20.63 9.35
CA GLU A 49 2.48 21.13 10.73
C GLU A 49 3.84 21.67 11.21
N THR A 50 4.93 20.98 10.89
CA THR A 50 6.30 21.41 11.25
C THR A 50 6.69 22.67 10.50
N ILE A 51 6.44 22.74 9.20
CA ILE A 51 6.72 23.93 8.38
C ILE A 51 5.92 25.11 8.92
N VAL A 52 4.59 24.96 9.05
CA VAL A 52 3.74 26.05 9.55
C VAL A 52 4.16 26.48 10.96
N GLY A 53 4.44 25.54 11.88
CA GLY A 53 4.88 25.88 13.23
C GLY A 53 6.21 26.63 13.27
N LEU A 54 7.19 26.19 12.49
CA LEU A 54 8.52 26.79 12.43
C LEU A 54 8.52 28.17 11.75
N PHE A 55 7.73 28.34 10.68
CA PHE A 55 7.54 29.64 10.02
C PHE A 55 6.73 30.61 10.89
N LEU A 56 5.59 30.17 11.42
CA LEU A 56 4.70 31.01 12.23
C LEU A 56 5.38 31.44 13.53
N GLY A 57 6.14 30.55 14.18
CA GLY A 57 6.91 30.85 15.38
C GLY A 57 8.08 31.83 15.13
N ASN A 58 8.57 31.95 13.90
CA ASN A 58 9.61 32.93 13.54
C ASN A 58 9.05 34.18 12.87
N PHE A 59 7.74 34.26 12.64
CA PHE A 59 7.12 35.42 12.00
C PHE A 59 7.09 36.62 12.95
N SER A 60 7.61 37.76 12.50
CA SER A 60 7.80 38.96 13.33
C SER A 60 6.49 39.51 13.90
N LEU A 61 5.39 39.40 13.15
CA LEU A 61 4.07 39.82 13.62
C LEU A 61 3.55 38.93 14.75
N VAL A 62 3.79 37.61 14.69
CA VAL A 62 3.39 36.67 15.74
C VAL A 62 4.21 36.89 17.01
N ARG A 63 5.54 37.06 16.88
CA ARG A 63 6.41 37.40 18.03
C ARG A 63 6.02 38.71 18.70
N ARG A 64 5.62 39.72 17.90
CA ARG A 64 5.12 41.01 18.39
C ARG A 64 3.76 40.89 19.07
N LEU A 65 2.81 40.17 18.48
CA LEU A 65 1.48 39.92 19.05
C LEU A 65 1.58 39.18 20.40
N LEU A 66 2.46 38.19 20.47
CA LEU A 66 2.73 37.44 21.68
C LEU A 66 3.65 38.19 22.66
N LYS A 67 4.11 39.41 22.33
CA LYS A 67 5.03 40.26 23.13
C LYS A 67 6.34 39.56 23.52
N ILE A 68 6.81 38.60 22.74
CA ILE A 68 7.97 37.76 23.07
C ILE A 68 9.28 38.56 23.05
N ASP A 69 9.40 39.52 22.11
CA ASP A 69 10.61 40.34 21.96
C ASP A 69 10.84 41.37 23.09
N ARG A 70 9.87 41.57 24.00
CA ARG A 70 9.94 42.58 25.06
C ARG A 70 10.29 42.03 26.45
N ASP A 71 10.05 40.74 26.70
CA ASP A 71 10.34 40.12 28.00
C ASP A 71 10.55 38.60 27.87
N PRO A 72 11.74 38.04 28.20
CA PRO A 72 11.96 36.60 28.23
C PRO A 72 11.11 35.85 29.29
N ASN A 73 10.54 36.56 30.28
CA ASN A 73 9.62 36.01 31.27
C ASN A 73 8.14 36.16 30.89
N ASN A 74 7.84 36.34 29.61
CA ASN A 74 6.49 36.58 29.15
C ASN A 74 5.53 35.45 29.57
N PRO A 75 4.38 35.78 30.21
CA PRO A 75 3.40 34.79 30.64
C PRO A 75 2.85 33.94 29.49
N GLY A 76 2.78 34.47 28.27
CA GLY A 76 2.31 33.73 27.09
C GLY A 76 3.21 32.55 26.70
N LEU A 77 4.54 32.74 26.72
CA LEU A 77 5.50 31.67 26.39
C LEU A 77 5.54 30.62 27.52
N GLN A 78 5.44 31.07 28.78
CA GLN A 78 5.33 30.16 29.93
C GLN A 78 4.05 29.33 29.87
N ASN A 79 2.90 29.92 29.54
CA ASN A 79 1.64 29.20 29.38
C ASN A 79 1.71 28.14 28.26
N MET A 80 2.33 28.48 27.12
CA MET A 80 2.56 27.53 26.03
C MET A 80 3.51 26.41 26.43
N LYS A 81 4.54 26.70 27.24
CA LYS A 81 5.42 25.68 27.81
C LYS A 81 4.65 24.73 28.73
N PHE A 82 3.81 25.24 29.64
CA PHE A 82 2.99 24.39 30.51
C PHE A 82 2.05 23.49 29.71
N LEU A 83 1.39 24.02 28.68
CA LEU A 83 0.55 23.23 27.79
C LEU A 83 1.36 22.17 27.04
N THR A 84 2.58 22.52 26.63
CA THR A 84 3.50 21.60 25.95
C THR A 84 3.97 20.47 26.88
N ASP A 85 4.39 20.80 28.10
CA ASP A 85 4.82 19.83 29.11
C ASP A 85 3.66 18.88 29.48
N PHE A 86 2.44 19.41 29.62
CA PHE A 86 1.24 18.62 29.84
C PHE A 86 0.94 17.66 28.68
N GLY A 87 0.94 18.17 27.45
CA GLY A 87 0.68 17.34 26.27
C GLY A 87 1.78 16.30 26.01
N MET A 88 3.05 16.62 26.29
CA MET A 88 4.17 15.66 26.25
C MET A 88 4.03 14.57 27.32
N THR A 89 3.51 14.92 28.49
CA THR A 89 3.22 13.96 29.56
C THR A 89 2.13 12.98 29.12
N LEU A 90 1.04 13.47 28.50
CA LEU A 90 -0.01 12.64 27.92
C LEU A 90 0.50 11.77 26.75
N TYR A 91 1.33 12.34 25.87
CA TYR A 91 1.97 11.61 24.76
C TYR A 91 2.83 10.46 25.27
N MET A 92 3.71 10.72 26.25
CA MET A 92 4.59 9.69 26.81
C MET A 92 3.82 8.62 27.58
N PHE A 93 2.73 8.99 28.22
CA PHE A 93 1.83 8.05 28.86
C PHE A 93 1.13 7.13 27.84
N ALA A 94 0.57 7.68 26.77
CA ALA A 94 -0.04 6.89 25.68
C ALA A 94 1.00 6.00 24.99
N LEU A 95 2.20 6.52 24.75
CA LEU A 95 3.33 5.75 24.23
C LEU A 95 3.67 4.57 25.15
N GLY A 96 3.74 4.80 26.46
CA GLY A 96 3.99 3.73 27.43
C GLY A 96 2.93 2.62 27.37
N LEU A 97 1.65 2.99 27.27
CA LEU A 97 0.54 2.02 27.17
C LEU A 97 0.54 1.19 25.88
N GLU A 98 1.08 1.73 24.79
CA GLU A 98 1.21 1.02 23.52
C GLU A 98 2.36 0.00 23.53
N MET A 99 3.35 0.20 24.41
CA MET A 99 4.56 -0.61 24.51
C MET A 99 4.37 -1.79 25.47
N ASP A 100 4.96 -2.94 25.13
CA ASP A 100 4.94 -4.13 25.99
C ASP A 100 6.35 -4.38 26.57
N PRO A 101 6.58 -4.18 27.87
CA PRO A 101 7.89 -4.42 28.48
C PRO A 101 8.23 -5.90 28.58
N THR A 102 7.24 -6.81 28.54
CA THR A 102 7.49 -8.25 28.67
C THR A 102 8.32 -8.81 27.53
N VAL A 103 8.34 -8.11 26.39
CA VAL A 103 9.08 -8.53 25.22
C VAL A 103 10.60 -8.40 25.42
N LEU A 104 11.07 -7.58 26.35
CA LEU A 104 12.49 -7.49 26.71
C LEU A 104 12.99 -8.76 27.43
N PHE A 105 12.11 -9.53 28.05
CA PHE A 105 12.46 -10.75 28.79
C PHE A 105 12.32 -12.02 27.95
N ARG A 106 11.82 -11.92 26.71
CA ARG A 106 11.66 -13.05 25.78
C ARG A 106 12.85 -13.11 24.83
N VAL A 107 13.02 -14.26 24.16
CA VAL A 107 14.05 -14.43 23.12
C VAL A 107 13.85 -13.34 22.04
N PRO A 108 14.90 -12.58 21.68
CA PRO A 108 14.76 -11.46 20.77
C PRO A 108 14.37 -11.95 19.38
N LYS A 109 13.27 -11.44 18.84
CA LYS A 109 12.83 -11.69 17.48
C LYS A 109 13.76 -10.99 16.46
N ARG A 110 13.62 -11.32 15.17
CA ARG A 110 14.44 -10.73 14.10
C ARG A 110 14.38 -9.20 14.11
N GLU A 111 13.21 -8.63 14.36
CA GLU A 111 13.00 -7.17 14.41
C GLU A 111 13.75 -6.51 15.57
N ALA A 112 13.80 -7.18 16.73
CA ALA A 112 14.53 -6.69 17.90
C ALA A 112 16.04 -6.70 17.66
N ILE A 113 16.57 -7.73 16.99
CA ILE A 113 18.00 -7.82 16.66
C ILE A 113 18.41 -6.70 15.70
N VAL A 114 17.59 -6.41 14.69
CA VAL A 114 17.81 -5.26 13.78
C VAL A 114 17.76 -3.93 14.54
N ALA A 115 16.81 -3.78 15.47
CA ALA A 115 16.71 -2.58 16.31
C ALA A 115 17.97 -2.38 17.18
N TYR A 116 18.43 -3.43 17.87
CA TYR A 116 19.58 -3.36 18.78
C TYR A 116 20.90 -3.17 18.06
N THR A 117 21.11 -3.84 16.92
CA THR A 117 22.31 -3.63 16.09
C THR A 117 22.33 -2.20 15.54
N GLY A 118 21.23 -1.71 14.98
CA GLY A 118 21.10 -0.31 14.54
C GLY A 118 21.35 0.69 15.66
N MET A 119 20.81 0.44 16.85
CA MET A 119 21.03 1.27 18.03
C MET A 119 22.50 1.27 18.46
N PHE A 120 23.13 0.10 18.55
CA PHE A 120 24.53 -0.07 18.97
C PHE A 120 25.50 0.65 18.04
N PHE A 121 25.42 0.42 16.72
CA PHE A 121 26.31 1.06 15.76
C PHE A 121 26.11 2.59 15.73
N THR A 122 24.87 3.06 15.80
CA THR A 122 24.60 4.50 15.89
C THR A 122 25.16 5.09 17.18
N PHE A 123 25.01 4.40 18.31
CA PHE A 123 25.55 4.84 19.60
C PHE A 123 27.07 4.95 19.57
N VAL A 124 27.77 3.91 19.10
CA VAL A 124 29.25 3.90 19.00
C VAL A 124 29.74 5.00 18.08
N LEU A 125 29.14 5.14 16.89
CA LEU A 125 29.53 6.17 15.93
C LEU A 125 29.28 7.58 16.47
N THR A 126 28.19 7.78 17.23
CA THR A 126 27.89 9.07 17.87
C THR A 126 28.88 9.37 18.99
N CYS A 127 29.21 8.39 19.84
CA CYS A 127 30.22 8.56 20.89
C CYS A 127 31.59 8.93 20.29
N ALA A 128 31.96 8.32 19.18
CA ALA A 128 33.22 8.62 18.49
C ALA A 128 33.23 10.01 17.84
N THR A 129 32.13 10.45 17.25
CA THR A 129 32.08 11.70 16.45
C THR A 129 31.74 12.95 17.27
N THR A 130 31.01 12.82 18.37
CA THR A 130 30.55 13.95 19.20
C THR A 130 31.68 14.85 19.72
N PRO A 131 32.83 14.33 20.18
CA PRO A 131 33.94 15.16 20.65
C PRO A 131 34.51 16.09 19.56
N PHE A 132 34.52 15.64 18.31
CA PHE A 132 35.11 16.39 17.19
C PHE A 132 34.19 17.51 16.67
N LEU A 133 32.87 17.28 16.67
CA LEU A 133 31.88 18.18 16.07
C LEU A 133 31.39 19.30 17.01
N HIS A 134 31.84 19.34 18.27
CA HIS A 134 31.51 20.39 19.24
C HIS A 134 30.00 20.71 19.30
N TYR A 135 29.19 19.67 19.52
CA TYR A 135 27.74 19.78 19.62
C TYR A 135 27.26 20.45 20.92
N ALA A 136 28.00 20.30 22.02
CA ALA A 136 27.72 20.96 23.29
C ALA A 136 28.62 22.18 23.51
N ILE A 137 28.18 23.05 24.42
CA ILE A 137 29.00 24.15 24.94
C ILE A 137 30.18 23.59 25.76
N GLN A 138 29.97 22.46 26.44
CA GLN A 138 31.03 21.67 27.09
C GLN A 138 30.81 20.17 26.80
N ASN A 139 31.81 19.52 26.21
CA ASN A 139 31.78 18.09 25.91
C ASN A 139 32.05 17.26 27.18
N SER A 140 31.05 17.12 28.04
CA SER A 140 31.13 16.23 29.20
C SER A 140 30.81 14.78 28.80
N ILE A 141 31.40 13.79 29.48
CA ILE A 141 31.09 12.36 29.28
C ILE A 141 29.58 12.09 29.45
N PRO A 142 28.90 12.62 30.48
CA PRO A 142 27.44 12.55 30.61
C PRO A 142 26.68 13.02 29.37
N PHE A 143 27.08 14.16 28.81
CA PHE A 143 26.45 14.69 27.60
C PHE A 143 26.65 13.77 26.42
N ILE A 144 27.87 13.28 26.19
CA ILE A 144 28.18 12.37 25.06
C ILE A 144 27.31 11.11 25.15
N LEU A 145 27.22 10.50 26.33
CA LEU A 145 26.40 9.30 26.53
C LEU A 145 24.91 9.59 26.31
N ALA A 146 24.37 10.65 26.91
CA ALA A 146 22.97 11.02 26.76
C ALA A 146 22.62 11.36 25.30
N PHE A 147 23.49 12.11 24.63
CA PHE A 147 23.33 12.49 23.23
C PHE A 147 23.38 11.28 22.30
N SER A 148 24.31 10.34 22.53
CA SER A 148 24.38 9.08 21.77
C SER A 148 23.13 8.23 21.94
N VAL A 149 22.55 8.15 23.14
CA VAL A 149 21.26 7.47 23.36
C VAL A 149 20.15 8.15 22.56
N ILE A 150 20.02 9.47 22.65
CA ILE A 150 19.00 10.25 21.92
C ILE A 150 19.20 10.14 20.39
N LEU A 151 20.42 10.07 19.89
CA LEU A 151 20.68 9.92 18.45
C LEU A 151 20.45 8.48 17.97
N SER A 152 20.62 7.47 18.81
CA SER A 152 20.38 6.06 18.47
C SER A 152 18.91 5.66 18.39
N SER A 153 18.01 6.42 19.01
CA SER A 153 16.57 6.11 19.07
C SER A 153 15.83 6.31 17.73
N THR A 154 14.68 5.69 17.61
CA THR A 154 13.74 5.87 16.48
C THR A 154 12.37 6.17 17.06
N GLY A 155 11.66 7.19 16.56
CA GLY A 155 10.31 7.54 17.04
C GLY A 155 9.25 6.64 16.42
N SER A 156 8.77 5.64 17.14
CA SER A 156 7.87 4.61 16.64
C SER A 156 6.46 5.13 16.33
N PRO A 157 5.80 6.01 17.10
CA PRO A 157 4.47 6.50 16.75
C PRO A 157 4.51 7.32 15.47
N LEU A 158 5.57 8.13 15.32
CA LEU A 158 5.73 8.94 14.14
C LEU A 158 6.02 8.08 12.91
N LEU A 159 6.93 7.12 13.02
CA LEU A 159 7.21 6.18 11.92
C LEU A 159 5.93 5.43 11.52
N THR A 160 5.17 4.95 12.49
CA THR A 160 3.89 4.24 12.25
C THR A 160 2.91 5.12 11.50
N ARG A 161 2.76 6.39 11.91
CA ARG A 161 1.89 7.34 11.22
C ARG A 161 2.35 7.63 9.80
N VAL A 162 3.65 7.91 9.60
CA VAL A 162 4.21 8.17 8.27
C VAL A 162 4.04 6.98 7.33
N LEU A 163 4.32 5.75 7.80
CA LEU A 163 4.13 4.54 7.00
C LEU A 163 2.66 4.24 6.70
N THR A 164 1.76 4.57 7.63
CA THR A 164 0.31 4.41 7.43
C THR A 164 -0.22 5.43 6.42
N ASP A 165 0.20 6.70 6.52
CA ASP A 165 -0.15 7.76 5.57
C ASP A 165 0.37 7.43 4.15
N LEU A 166 1.55 6.80 4.06
CA LEU A 166 2.15 6.33 2.80
C LEU A 166 1.59 4.99 2.29
N LYS A 167 0.57 4.42 2.96
CA LYS A 167 -0.07 3.13 2.63
C LYS A 167 0.85 1.90 2.62
N ILE A 168 2.09 2.02 3.12
CA ILE A 168 3.04 0.89 3.22
C ILE A 168 3.10 0.24 4.60
N GLY A 169 2.40 0.80 5.60
CA GLY A 169 2.40 0.26 6.98
C GLY A 169 1.90 -1.19 7.10
N LYS A 170 1.07 -1.66 6.16
CA LYS A 170 0.59 -3.05 6.12
C LYS A 170 1.52 -4.02 5.37
N SER A 171 2.53 -3.53 4.66
CA SER A 171 3.51 -4.37 3.95
C SER A 171 4.44 -5.09 4.94
N ASP A 172 5.11 -6.15 4.49
CA ASP A 172 6.06 -6.90 5.34
C ASP A 172 7.20 -6.01 5.85
N ILE A 173 7.78 -5.20 4.95
CA ILE A 173 8.84 -4.23 5.30
C ILE A 173 8.30 -3.16 6.26
N GLY A 174 7.08 -2.67 6.04
CA GLY A 174 6.44 -1.68 6.90
C GLY A 174 6.17 -2.21 8.32
N ARG A 175 5.56 -3.41 8.44
CA ARG A 175 5.31 -4.07 9.73
C ARG A 175 6.60 -4.34 10.48
N PHE A 176 7.64 -4.80 9.76
CA PHE A 176 8.96 -5.05 10.34
C PHE A 176 9.58 -3.75 10.88
N ALA A 177 9.56 -2.66 10.09
CA ALA A 177 10.12 -1.37 10.50
C ALA A 177 9.40 -0.77 11.72
N ILE A 178 8.07 -0.87 11.78
CA ILE A 178 7.26 -0.42 12.94
C ILE A 178 7.66 -1.21 14.19
N SER A 179 7.70 -2.54 14.10
CA SER A 179 8.08 -3.43 15.21
C SER A 179 9.50 -3.14 15.69
N ALA A 180 10.47 -3.01 14.79
CA ALA A 180 11.86 -2.65 15.12
C ALA A 180 11.97 -1.28 15.80
N ALA A 181 11.20 -0.28 15.34
CA ALA A 181 11.18 1.04 15.97
C ALA A 181 10.61 1.00 17.40
N VAL A 182 9.56 0.22 17.64
CA VAL A 182 8.98 0.01 18.98
C VAL A 182 10.03 -0.55 19.95
N TYR A 183 10.79 -1.58 19.53
CA TYR A 183 11.88 -2.13 20.36
C TYR A 183 12.98 -1.10 20.65
N SER A 184 13.41 -0.37 19.62
CA SER A 184 14.46 0.66 19.77
C SER A 184 13.99 1.77 20.71
N GLU A 185 12.76 2.25 20.58
CA GLU A 185 12.24 3.34 21.40
C GLU A 185 12.08 2.90 22.85
N LEU A 186 11.47 1.73 23.11
CA LEU A 186 11.30 1.19 24.46
C LEU A 186 12.64 1.12 25.22
N VAL A 187 13.67 0.52 24.62
CA VAL A 187 14.99 0.41 25.26
C VAL A 187 15.64 1.78 25.47
N THR A 188 15.58 2.66 24.47
CA THR A 188 16.20 3.99 24.59
C THR A 188 15.53 4.86 25.67
N VAL A 189 14.20 4.86 25.77
CA VAL A 189 13.48 5.63 26.79
C VAL A 189 13.76 5.06 28.19
N LEU A 190 13.83 3.74 28.35
CA LEU A 190 14.24 3.13 29.62
C LEU A 190 15.68 3.52 30.01
N ILE A 191 16.61 3.55 29.06
CA ILE A 191 17.98 4.03 29.31
C ILE A 191 17.98 5.52 29.68
N ILE A 192 17.13 6.35 29.07
CA ILE A 192 16.98 7.76 29.43
C ILE A 192 16.44 7.91 30.87
N CYS A 193 15.46 7.09 31.27
CA CYS A 193 14.96 7.06 32.66
C CYS A 193 16.07 6.73 33.66
N VAL A 194 16.86 5.68 33.39
CA VAL A 194 18.00 5.30 34.25
C VAL A 194 19.07 6.39 34.24
N GLY A 195 19.36 6.96 33.07
CA GLY A 195 20.31 8.04 32.89
C GLY A 195 19.97 9.27 33.72
N ASP A 196 18.71 9.72 33.71
CA ASP A 196 18.27 10.87 34.51
C ASP A 196 18.52 10.66 36.02
N VAL A 197 18.27 9.44 36.53
CA VAL A 197 18.55 9.08 37.93
C VAL A 197 20.05 9.10 38.23
N VAL A 198 20.86 8.46 37.37
CA VAL A 198 22.31 8.32 37.57
C VAL A 198 23.04 9.67 37.45
N PHE A 199 22.67 10.51 36.47
CA PHE A 199 23.33 11.80 36.29
C PHE A 199 23.00 12.78 37.41
N ARG A 200 21.77 12.80 37.89
CA ARG A 200 21.39 13.60 39.06
C ARG A 200 22.07 13.11 40.33
N ALA A 201 22.25 11.79 40.48
CA ALA A 201 23.03 11.19 41.56
C ALA A 201 24.49 11.69 41.57
N GLY A 202 25.13 11.69 40.40
CA GLY A 202 26.52 12.12 40.24
C GLY A 202 26.74 13.61 40.54
N HIS A 203 25.83 14.47 40.08
CA HIS A 203 25.93 15.92 40.34
C HIS A 203 25.80 16.25 41.83
N ASN A 204 24.88 15.57 42.53
CA ASN A 204 24.69 15.73 43.97
C ASN A 204 25.89 15.21 44.77
N PHE A 205 26.61 14.18 44.29
CA PHE A 205 27.83 13.66 44.93
C PHE A 205 29.02 14.63 44.77
N GLU A 206 29.22 15.21 43.59
CA GLU A 206 30.28 16.18 43.30
C GLU A 206 30.08 17.48 44.12
N LEU A 207 28.85 17.98 44.21
CA LEU A 207 28.48 19.14 45.04
C LEU A 207 28.66 18.87 46.54
N ARG A 208 28.27 17.68 47.03
CA ARG A 208 28.44 17.28 48.43
C ARG A 208 29.92 17.12 48.83
N LYS A 209 30.78 16.75 47.87
CA LYS A 209 32.24 16.70 48.06
C LYS A 209 32.87 18.11 48.10
N ARG A 210 32.32 19.07 47.34
CA ARG A 210 32.79 20.48 47.33
C ARG A 210 32.26 21.30 48.51
N LEU A 211 31.10 20.95 49.09
CA LEU A 211 30.44 21.70 50.16
C LEU A 211 30.53 21.04 51.53
N HIS A 212 31.72 20.59 51.94
CA HIS A 212 32.00 20.23 53.35
C HIS A 212 31.96 21.44 54.32
N SER A 213 31.51 22.62 53.87
CA SER A 213 31.32 23.82 54.67
C SER A 213 29.93 24.43 54.45
N ARG A 214 29.00 24.01 55.31
CA ARG A 214 28.08 24.90 56.03
C ARG A 214 27.10 25.76 55.20
N SER A 215 26.02 25.15 54.71
CA SER A 215 24.68 25.76 54.65
C SER A 215 23.60 24.73 54.29
N SER A 216 22.50 24.73 55.03
CA SER A 216 21.48 23.68 55.14
C SER A 216 20.19 23.92 54.34
N ASP A 217 20.18 24.81 53.33
CA ASP A 217 18.91 25.29 52.74
C ASP A 217 18.75 25.10 51.22
N PHE A 218 19.46 24.16 50.60
CA PHE A 218 19.16 23.74 49.23
C PHE A 218 18.72 22.27 49.23
N SER A 219 17.49 22.02 48.76
CA SER A 219 16.76 20.75 48.80
C SER A 219 17.47 19.62 48.03
N GLY A 220 18.51 19.07 48.65
CA GLY A 220 19.30 17.94 48.18
C GLY A 220 18.58 16.62 48.44
N TYR A 221 17.57 16.28 47.61
CA TYR A 221 17.14 14.89 47.52
C TYR A 221 18.26 14.10 46.85
N GLY A 222 18.89 13.19 47.59
CA GLY A 222 19.92 12.30 47.05
C GLY A 222 19.37 11.37 45.96
N ALA A 223 20.27 10.66 45.26
CA ALA A 223 19.90 9.63 44.29
C ALA A 223 18.97 8.55 44.86
N LEU A 224 19.14 8.26 46.15
CA LEU A 224 18.50 7.16 46.86
C LEU A 224 16.99 7.36 47.07
N PRO A 225 16.49 8.51 47.58
CA PRO A 225 15.05 8.78 47.64
C PRO A 225 14.39 8.83 46.25
N LEU A 226 15.08 9.34 45.23
CA LEU A 226 14.58 9.34 43.85
C LEU A 226 14.41 7.91 43.31
N ALA A 227 15.42 7.05 43.47
CA ALA A 227 15.35 5.65 43.07
C ALA A 227 14.27 4.89 43.86
N ALA A 228 14.15 5.14 45.17
CA ALA A 228 13.09 4.57 46.00
C ALA A 228 11.69 5.02 45.52
N ALA A 229 11.51 6.29 45.21
CA ALA A 229 10.24 6.82 44.69
C ALA A 229 9.84 6.18 43.36
N LEU A 230 10.81 5.94 42.46
CA LEU A 230 10.56 5.23 41.20
C LEU A 230 10.17 3.77 41.42
N VAL A 231 10.88 3.07 42.31
CA VAL A 231 10.52 1.68 42.67
C VAL A 231 9.12 1.62 43.27
N VAL A 232 8.78 2.55 44.18
CA VAL A 232 7.44 2.67 44.76
C VAL A 232 6.39 2.93 43.67
N GLN A 233 6.64 3.87 42.75
CA GLN A 233 5.74 4.13 41.63
C GLN A 233 5.50 2.87 40.78
N ILE A 234 6.56 2.13 40.44
CA ILE A 234 6.47 0.90 39.65
C ILE A 234 5.67 -0.17 40.40
N ILE A 235 5.93 -0.37 41.70
CA ILE A 235 5.21 -1.34 42.54
C ILE A 235 3.71 -0.97 42.61
N ILE A 236 3.38 0.30 42.85
CA ILE A 236 1.99 0.76 42.89
C ILE A 236 1.31 0.55 41.53
N THR A 237 1.99 0.86 40.43
CA THR A 237 1.45 0.67 39.08
C THR A 237 1.16 -0.81 38.81
N LEU A 238 2.10 -1.70 39.16
CA LEU A 238 1.97 -3.14 38.94
C LEU A 238 0.93 -3.81 39.84
N THR A 239 0.70 -3.29 41.05
CA THR A 239 -0.24 -3.87 42.02
C THR A 239 -1.65 -3.28 41.90
N ALA A 240 -1.78 -1.96 41.95
CA ALA A 240 -3.08 -1.28 41.94
C ALA A 240 -3.63 -1.10 40.51
N GLY A 241 -2.76 -0.94 39.50
CA GLY A 241 -3.16 -0.75 38.10
C GLY A 241 -4.05 -1.88 37.55
N PRO A 242 -3.63 -3.16 37.62
CA PRO A 242 -4.45 -4.28 37.16
C PRO A 242 -5.77 -4.42 37.93
N VAL A 243 -5.76 -4.16 39.24
CA VAL A 243 -6.96 -4.26 40.10
C VAL A 243 -8.01 -3.24 39.67
N ILE A 244 -7.61 -1.98 39.49
CA ILE A 244 -8.51 -0.90 39.08
C ILE A 244 -9.02 -1.13 37.66
N LEU A 245 -8.14 -1.49 36.72
CA LEU A 245 -8.54 -1.74 35.34
C LEU A 245 -9.50 -2.92 35.20
N ARG A 246 -9.26 -4.03 35.93
CA ARG A 246 -10.18 -5.17 35.97
C ARG A 246 -11.52 -4.78 36.60
N TRP A 247 -11.50 -4.01 37.69
CA TRP A 247 -12.73 -3.52 38.32
C TRP A 247 -13.55 -2.64 37.37
N VAL A 248 -12.93 -1.68 36.68
CA VAL A 248 -13.63 -0.83 35.72
C VAL A 248 -14.12 -1.63 34.51
N ASN A 249 -13.35 -2.61 34.04
CA ASN A 249 -13.74 -3.42 32.88
C ASN A 249 -14.95 -4.32 33.23
N ASN A 250 -14.95 -4.91 34.43
CA ASN A 250 -16.09 -5.68 34.94
C ASN A 250 -17.33 -4.82 35.18
N ALA A 251 -17.15 -3.57 35.61
CA ALA A 251 -18.24 -2.61 35.78
C ALA A 251 -18.84 -2.11 34.44
N ASN A 252 -18.17 -2.35 33.30
CA ASN A 252 -18.61 -1.91 31.97
C ASN A 252 -18.56 -3.08 30.94
N PRO A 253 -19.54 -4.00 30.94
CA PRO A 253 -19.56 -5.16 30.05
C PRO A 253 -19.55 -4.81 28.55
N HIS A 254 -19.16 -5.77 27.72
CA HIS A 254 -19.14 -5.64 26.26
C HIS A 254 -20.50 -5.18 25.70
N GLY A 255 -20.49 -4.18 24.82
CA GLY A 255 -21.68 -3.62 24.17
C GLY A 255 -22.29 -2.36 24.81
N LYS A 256 -21.93 -1.99 26.05
CA LYS A 256 -22.38 -0.72 26.68
C LYS A 256 -21.33 0.38 26.57
N THR A 257 -21.78 1.64 26.53
CA THR A 257 -20.92 2.84 26.60
C THR A 257 -20.27 2.95 27.98
N PHE A 258 -19.01 3.36 28.04
CA PHE A 258 -18.33 3.57 29.31
C PHE A 258 -18.98 4.70 30.10
N LYS A 259 -19.26 4.48 31.39
CA LYS A 259 -19.67 5.60 32.26
C LYS A 259 -18.49 6.56 32.42
N GLY A 260 -18.72 7.84 32.18
CA GLY A 260 -17.68 8.88 32.26
C GLY A 260 -16.98 8.95 33.62
N SER A 261 -17.68 8.65 34.72
CA SER A 261 -17.11 8.62 36.08
C SER A 261 -15.99 7.59 36.25
N HIS A 262 -16.11 6.40 35.68
CA HIS A 262 -15.07 5.37 35.76
C HIS A 262 -13.85 5.71 34.92
N LEU A 263 -14.05 6.40 33.78
CA LEU A 263 -12.96 6.90 32.95
C LEU A 263 -12.18 8.00 33.69
N VAL A 264 -12.89 8.97 34.28
CA VAL A 264 -12.28 10.05 35.08
C VAL A 264 -11.51 9.47 36.26
N LEU A 265 -12.07 8.49 36.97
CA LEU A 265 -11.39 7.83 38.08
C LEU A 265 -10.11 7.11 37.64
N SER A 266 -10.14 6.44 36.48
CA SER A 266 -8.97 5.76 35.92
C SER A 266 -7.86 6.75 35.56
N VAL A 267 -8.20 7.85 34.87
CA VAL A 267 -7.25 8.91 34.51
C VAL A 267 -6.72 9.61 35.76
N ALA A 268 -7.56 9.90 36.75
CA ALA A 268 -7.15 10.52 38.01
C ALA A 268 -6.16 9.64 38.79
N PHE A 269 -6.41 8.33 38.84
CA PHE A 269 -5.48 7.36 39.43
C PHE A 269 -4.13 7.38 38.71
N MET A 270 -4.12 7.40 37.37
CA MET A 270 -2.90 7.43 36.58
C MET A 270 -2.07 8.69 36.81
N VAL A 271 -2.73 9.85 36.87
CA VAL A 271 -2.08 11.12 37.20
C VAL A 271 -1.51 11.07 38.62
N ALA A 272 -2.26 10.55 39.59
CA ALA A 272 -1.79 10.43 40.97
C ALA A 272 -0.53 9.57 41.08
N VAL A 273 -0.48 8.41 40.40
CA VAL A 273 0.69 7.54 40.36
C VAL A 273 1.87 8.21 39.65
N GLY A 274 1.62 8.89 38.53
CA GLY A 274 2.66 9.65 37.80
C GLY A 274 3.26 10.80 38.61
N CYS A 275 2.49 11.41 39.53
CA CYS A 275 2.99 12.51 40.36
C CYS A 275 4.00 12.06 41.44
N LEU A 276 3.98 10.79 41.88
CA LEU A 276 4.78 10.32 43.03
C LEU A 276 6.29 10.55 42.84
N SER A 277 6.87 10.13 41.71
CA SER A 277 8.30 10.34 41.45
C SER A 277 8.66 11.79 41.13
N THR A 278 7.70 12.56 40.61
CA THR A 278 7.92 13.99 40.30
C THR A 278 8.10 14.85 41.55
N LEU A 279 7.47 14.46 42.67
CA LEU A 279 7.68 15.11 43.97
C LEU A 279 9.14 15.01 44.45
N PHE A 280 9.86 13.98 44.02
CA PHE A 280 11.28 13.79 44.32
C PHE A 280 12.21 14.33 43.21
N GLY A 281 11.67 15.10 42.26
CA GLY A 281 12.43 15.77 41.20
C GLY A 281 12.68 14.94 39.95
N PHE A 282 11.98 13.81 39.75
CA PHE A 282 11.99 13.08 38.48
C PHE A 282 11.24 13.84 37.38
N SER A 283 11.63 13.65 36.13
CA SER A 283 10.94 14.26 34.98
C SER A 283 9.48 13.78 34.89
N PRO A 284 8.47 14.68 34.86
CA PRO A 284 7.06 14.29 34.70
C PRO A 284 6.79 13.52 33.42
N VAL A 285 7.48 13.88 32.34
CA VAL A 285 7.37 13.26 31.02
C VAL A 285 7.85 11.80 31.06
N LEU A 286 8.97 11.54 31.74
CA LEU A 286 9.51 10.17 31.91
C LEU A 286 8.71 9.36 32.95
N SER A 287 8.20 10.01 33.99
CA SER A 287 7.32 9.37 34.99
C SER A 287 6.06 8.82 34.33
N ALA A 288 5.43 9.63 33.48
CA ALA A 288 4.21 9.25 32.78
C ALA A 288 4.43 8.06 31.84
N PHE A 289 5.59 7.99 31.18
CA PHE A 289 5.98 6.81 30.40
C PHE A 289 6.12 5.55 31.27
N LEU A 290 6.81 5.62 32.40
CA LEU A 290 6.96 4.48 33.31
C LEU A 290 5.60 3.98 33.81
N THR A 291 4.71 4.89 34.22
CA THR A 291 3.33 4.53 34.61
C THR A 291 2.58 3.85 33.45
N GLY A 292 2.75 4.32 32.20
CA GLY A 292 2.11 3.72 31.03
C GLY A 292 2.63 2.31 30.72
N VAL A 293 3.96 2.12 30.71
CA VAL A 293 4.61 0.84 30.35
C VAL A 293 4.27 -0.29 31.32
N PHE A 294 4.21 0.01 32.62
CA PHE A 294 3.91 -1.00 33.64
C PHE A 294 2.42 -1.25 33.85
N LEU A 295 1.55 -0.52 33.16
CA LEU A 295 0.12 -0.73 33.24
C LEU A 295 -0.30 -1.84 32.26
N PRO A 296 -1.20 -2.77 32.64
CA PRO A 296 -1.66 -3.80 31.72
C PRO A 296 -2.37 -3.21 30.50
N ARG A 297 -1.85 -3.57 29.33
CA ARG A 297 -2.42 -3.24 28.02
C ARG A 297 -3.67 -4.06 27.70
N GLU A 298 -3.80 -5.24 28.29
CA GLU A 298 -4.91 -6.18 28.11
C GLU A 298 -6.18 -5.65 28.78
N GLY A 299 -6.90 -4.79 28.08
CA GLY A 299 -8.17 -4.24 28.55
C GLY A 299 -8.78 -3.25 27.58
N ARG A 300 -10.12 -3.28 27.46
CA ARG A 300 -10.90 -2.36 26.60
C ARG A 300 -10.65 -0.89 26.97
N ILE A 301 -10.41 -0.61 28.25
CA ILE A 301 -10.13 0.74 28.77
C ILE A 301 -8.78 1.26 28.29
N SER A 302 -7.71 0.46 28.37
CA SER A 302 -6.38 0.86 27.93
C SER A 302 -6.39 1.25 26.45
N GLN A 303 -7.03 0.44 25.60
CA GLN A 303 -7.21 0.76 24.17
C GLN A 303 -8.08 2.01 23.94
N PHE A 304 -9.16 2.16 24.71
CA PHE A 304 -10.04 3.32 24.62
C PHE A 304 -9.31 4.62 25.04
N ILE A 305 -8.54 4.59 26.13
CA ILE A 305 -7.72 5.70 26.61
C ILE A 305 -6.69 6.07 25.55
N VAL A 306 -5.92 5.11 25.03
CA VAL A 306 -4.92 5.35 23.98
C VAL A 306 -5.58 6.01 22.75
N THR A 307 -6.71 5.49 22.29
CA THR A 307 -7.43 6.05 21.14
C THR A 307 -7.89 7.49 21.39
N ARG A 308 -8.46 7.78 22.56
CA ARG A 308 -8.95 9.11 22.92
C ARG A 308 -7.83 10.12 23.13
N VAL A 309 -6.75 9.70 23.80
CA VAL A 309 -5.56 10.53 24.01
C VAL A 309 -4.90 10.80 22.67
N ASN A 310 -4.69 9.80 21.80
CA ASN A 310 -4.12 10.00 20.47
C ASN A 310 -4.97 10.92 19.58
N TYR A 311 -6.30 10.83 19.69
CA TYR A 311 -7.21 11.76 19.00
C TYR A 311 -7.03 13.19 19.52
N PHE A 312 -7.02 13.39 20.84
CA PHE A 312 -6.77 14.69 21.47
C PHE A 312 -5.40 15.26 21.08
N LEU A 313 -4.36 14.43 21.11
CA LEU A 313 -3.00 14.83 20.74
C LEU A 313 -2.93 15.24 19.25
N SER A 314 -3.58 14.48 18.38
CA SER A 314 -3.59 14.74 16.94
C SER A 314 -4.39 15.97 16.55
N PHE A 315 -5.51 16.21 17.25
CA PHE A 315 -6.34 17.37 16.98
C PHE A 315 -5.71 18.63 17.56
N MET A 316 -5.45 18.69 18.87
CA MET A 316 -4.98 19.88 19.58
C MET A 316 -3.46 19.96 19.74
N PHE A 317 -2.83 18.92 20.30
CA PHE A 317 -1.47 19.05 20.81
C PHE A 317 -0.42 19.26 19.71
N TYR A 318 -0.42 18.47 18.63
CA TYR A 318 0.67 18.54 17.64
C TYR A 318 0.80 19.90 16.93
N PRO A 319 -0.28 20.55 16.46
CA PRO A 319 -0.19 21.89 15.90
C PRO A 319 0.41 22.90 16.89
N PHE A 320 -0.04 22.88 18.16
CA PHE A 320 0.51 23.74 19.20
C PHE A 320 1.98 23.44 19.52
N PHE A 321 2.33 22.15 19.58
CA PHE A 321 3.69 21.69 19.83
C PHE A 321 4.67 22.27 18.80
N PHE A 322 4.33 22.22 17.50
CA PHE A 322 5.22 22.75 16.47
C PHE A 322 5.30 24.28 16.44
N VAL A 323 4.24 24.99 16.83
CA VAL A 323 4.32 26.45 17.04
C VAL A 323 5.25 26.77 18.20
N TRP A 324 5.12 26.07 19.32
CA TRP A 324 6.05 26.22 20.45
C TRP A 324 7.50 25.92 20.04
N VAL A 325 7.73 24.83 19.30
CA VAL A 325 9.05 24.50 18.74
C VAL A 325 9.58 25.67 17.88
N GLY A 326 8.76 26.26 17.01
CA GLY A 326 9.16 27.39 16.17
C GLY A 326 9.43 28.69 16.96
N LEU A 327 8.71 28.91 18.06
CA LEU A 327 8.95 30.05 18.96
C LEU A 327 10.29 29.92 19.69
N GLU A 328 10.61 28.71 20.16
CA GLU A 328 11.88 28.43 20.85
C GLU A 328 13.07 28.34 19.87
N ALA A 329 12.83 27.82 18.66
CA ALA A 329 13.82 27.72 17.59
C ALA A 329 13.90 29.02 16.78
N GLU A 330 14.53 30.05 17.36
CA GLU A 330 14.81 31.33 16.70
C GLU A 330 15.75 31.16 15.50
N LEU A 331 15.20 31.05 14.29
CA LEU A 331 15.96 30.86 13.05
C LEU A 331 16.99 31.98 12.81
N GLY A 332 16.71 33.21 13.28
CA GLY A 332 17.64 34.33 13.19
C GLY A 332 18.94 34.12 13.99
N ARG A 333 18.94 33.24 14.99
CA ARG A 333 20.15 32.87 15.76
C ARG A 333 20.95 31.74 15.11
N PHE A 334 20.49 31.22 13.98
CA PHE A 334 21.29 30.28 13.20
C PHE A 334 22.43 31.03 12.52
N GLU A 335 23.67 30.67 12.86
CA GLU A 335 24.87 31.35 12.37
C GLU A 335 25.17 30.92 10.92
N VAL A 336 24.38 31.40 9.95
CA VAL A 336 24.45 31.01 8.52
C VAL A 336 25.86 31.18 7.94
N GLY A 337 26.59 32.22 8.37
CA GLY A 337 27.94 32.53 7.89
C GLY A 337 29.06 31.65 8.46
N LYS A 338 28.80 30.80 9.47
CA LYS A 338 29.82 29.92 10.07
C LYS A 338 29.70 28.51 9.50
N ILE A 339 30.79 28.04 8.87
CA ILE A 339 30.88 26.68 8.32
C ILE A 339 30.60 25.60 9.38
N GLY A 340 30.96 25.86 10.65
CA GLY A 340 30.74 24.94 11.76
C GLY A 340 29.27 24.65 12.07
N SER A 341 28.36 25.56 11.77
CA SER A 341 26.91 25.35 11.99
C SER A 341 26.32 24.38 10.97
N TRP A 342 26.74 24.50 9.70
CA TRP A 342 26.40 23.56 8.65
C TRP A 342 27.04 22.19 8.87
N ALA A 343 28.31 22.15 9.30
CA ALA A 343 29.01 20.92 9.63
C ALA A 343 28.30 20.14 10.76
N ARG A 344 27.79 20.83 11.79
CA ARG A 344 27.00 20.20 12.86
C ARG A 344 25.66 19.66 12.35
N LEU A 345 24.95 20.40 11.49
CA LEU A 345 23.69 19.96 10.90
C LEU A 345 23.88 18.69 10.05
N PHE A 346 24.79 18.73 9.07
CA PHE A 346 25.03 17.60 8.18
C PHE A 346 25.73 16.44 8.90
N GLY A 347 26.59 16.73 9.87
CA GLY A 347 27.20 15.73 10.75
C GLY A 347 26.14 14.95 11.54
N PHE A 348 25.16 15.64 12.14
CA PHE A 348 24.06 15.01 12.86
C PHE A 348 23.17 14.14 11.95
N PHE A 349 22.94 14.62 10.72
CA PHE A 349 22.21 13.88 9.71
C PHE A 349 22.96 12.61 9.28
N ALA A 350 24.24 12.74 8.92
CA ALA A 350 25.09 11.68 8.41
C ALA A 350 25.40 10.61 9.46
N VAL A 351 25.81 11.00 10.68
CA VAL A 351 26.15 10.05 11.75
C VAL A 351 24.96 9.16 12.10
N GLY A 352 23.77 9.75 12.25
CA GLY A 352 22.57 8.98 12.54
C GLY A 352 22.19 8.01 11.42
N THR A 353 22.29 8.45 10.17
CA THR A 353 21.92 7.63 9.00
C THR A 353 22.92 6.51 8.75
N ILE A 354 24.22 6.81 8.75
CA ILE A 354 25.30 5.84 8.55
C ILE A 354 25.27 4.78 9.66
N GLY A 355 25.11 5.18 10.92
CA GLY A 355 25.02 4.24 12.04
C GLY A 355 23.87 3.23 11.89
N LYS A 356 22.69 3.72 11.48
CA LYS A 356 21.51 2.86 11.22
C LYS A 356 21.70 1.97 10.00
N ILE A 357 22.32 2.47 8.94
CA ILE A 357 22.63 1.69 7.73
C ILE A 357 23.59 0.55 8.06
N ILE A 358 24.71 0.83 8.75
CA ILE A 358 25.68 -0.20 9.15
C ILE A 358 24.99 -1.28 10.00
N GLY A 359 24.19 -0.90 11.00
CA GLY A 359 23.49 -1.87 11.84
C GLY A 359 22.46 -2.73 11.09
N ALA A 360 21.71 -2.14 10.15
CA ALA A 360 20.75 -2.88 9.32
C ALA A 360 21.42 -3.81 8.31
N LEU A 361 22.61 -3.45 7.81
CA LEU A 361 23.40 -4.29 6.91
C LEU A 361 24.01 -5.48 7.66
N VAL A 362 24.56 -5.24 8.85
CA VAL A 362 25.10 -6.32 9.70
C VAL A 362 24.00 -7.30 10.09
N SER A 363 22.84 -6.81 10.53
CA SER A 363 21.69 -7.67 10.82
C SER A 363 21.12 -8.33 9.56
N GLY A 364 21.14 -7.65 8.40
CA GLY A 364 20.80 -8.24 7.11
C GLY A 364 21.68 -9.42 6.73
N PHE A 365 22.99 -9.30 6.95
CA PHE A 365 23.94 -10.40 6.71
C PHE A 365 23.68 -11.59 7.63
N ILE A 366 23.33 -11.35 8.90
CA ILE A 366 22.99 -12.40 9.87
C ILE A 366 21.72 -13.18 9.47
N PHE A 367 20.71 -12.50 8.90
CA PHE A 367 19.43 -13.12 8.57
C PHE A 367 19.24 -13.46 7.08
N GLY A 368 20.20 -13.14 6.23
CA GLY A 368 20.12 -13.35 4.77
C GLY A 368 19.17 -12.38 4.06
N PHE A 369 18.95 -11.17 4.58
CA PHE A 369 18.18 -10.15 3.87
C PHE A 369 18.95 -9.61 2.68
N HIS A 370 18.25 -9.24 1.59
CA HIS A 370 18.90 -8.59 0.47
C HIS A 370 19.35 -7.18 0.88
N TRP A 371 20.55 -6.76 0.46
CA TRP A 371 21.10 -5.42 0.77
C TRP A 371 20.10 -4.27 0.62
N PRO A 372 19.27 -4.20 -0.45
CA PRO A 372 18.35 -3.08 -0.59
C PRO A 372 17.17 -3.10 0.39
N GLU A 373 16.77 -4.29 0.87
CA GLU A 373 15.76 -4.41 1.93
C GLU A 373 16.32 -3.86 3.24
N SER A 374 17.55 -4.28 3.60
CA SER A 374 18.27 -3.74 4.75
C SER A 374 18.49 -2.23 4.65
N LEU A 375 18.85 -1.72 3.48
CA LEU A 375 19.02 -0.28 3.25
C LEU A 375 17.69 0.47 3.40
N SER A 376 16.62 -0.02 2.78
CA SER A 376 15.29 0.60 2.90
C SER A 376 14.84 0.65 4.35
N LEU A 377 15.08 -0.43 5.10
CA LEU A 377 14.72 -0.54 6.49
C LEU A 377 15.55 0.40 7.38
N ALA A 378 16.85 0.53 7.14
CA ALA A 378 17.70 1.51 7.82
C ALA A 378 17.20 2.95 7.61
N LEU A 379 16.82 3.29 6.38
CA LEU A 379 16.33 4.61 6.03
C LEU A 379 14.99 4.91 6.72
N LEU A 380 14.11 3.92 6.83
CA LEU A 380 12.86 4.02 7.60
C LEU A 380 13.12 4.19 9.11
N LEU A 381 14.11 3.49 9.67
CA LEU A 381 14.45 3.58 11.10
C LEU A 381 15.16 4.89 11.51
N ASN A 382 15.33 5.85 10.61
CA ASN A 382 15.91 7.16 10.92
C ASN A 382 14.90 8.20 11.41
N VAL A 383 13.61 7.87 11.44
CA VAL A 383 12.56 8.78 11.90
C VAL A 383 12.75 9.16 13.36
N LYS A 384 12.72 10.47 13.63
CA LYS A 384 12.80 11.04 14.98
C LYS A 384 11.44 11.58 15.39
N GLY A 385 10.93 11.14 16.55
CA GLY A 385 9.62 11.55 17.07
C GLY A 385 9.64 12.85 17.89
N HIS A 386 8.46 13.23 18.40
CA HIS A 386 8.22 14.45 19.18
C HIS A 386 9.09 14.53 20.44
N LEU A 387 9.33 13.39 21.12
CA LEU A 387 10.20 13.32 22.29
C LEU A 387 11.61 13.86 22.02
N HIS A 388 12.20 13.54 20.86
CA HIS A 388 13.56 13.96 20.54
C HIS A 388 13.66 15.46 20.28
N ILE A 389 12.65 16.03 19.62
CA ILE A 389 12.55 17.48 19.41
C ILE A 389 12.41 18.19 20.77
N TYR A 390 11.53 17.68 21.64
CA TYR A 390 11.32 18.21 22.98
C TYR A 390 12.61 18.19 23.83
N LEU A 391 13.31 17.05 23.87
CA LEU A 391 14.57 16.92 24.61
C LEU A 391 15.67 17.84 24.07
N THR A 392 15.70 18.09 22.75
CA THR A 392 16.67 19.00 22.13
C THR A 392 16.45 20.45 22.59
N ILE A 393 15.20 20.91 22.63
CA ILE A 393 14.86 22.24 23.14
C ILE A 393 15.15 22.35 24.63
N LEU A 394 14.84 21.31 25.42
CA LEU A 394 15.16 21.29 26.85
C LEU A 394 16.67 21.37 27.11
N ALA A 395 17.48 20.67 26.31
CA ALA A 395 18.93 20.73 26.39
C ALA A 395 19.47 22.13 26.07
N MET A 396 18.88 22.82 25.08
CA MET A 396 19.19 24.22 24.80
C MET A 396 18.81 25.15 25.96
N LYS A 397 17.60 25.02 26.52
CA LYS A 397 17.16 25.84 27.66
C LYS A 397 18.02 25.69 28.90
N ASN A 398 18.58 24.49 29.10
CA ASN A 398 19.51 24.20 30.19
C ASN A 398 20.96 24.63 29.87
N ASN A 399 21.20 25.36 28.78
CA ASN A 399 22.53 25.80 28.32
C ASN A 399 23.52 24.65 28.11
N ILE A 400 23.05 23.46 27.75
CA ILE A 400 23.89 22.31 27.41
C ILE A 400 24.32 22.42 25.94
N VAL A 401 23.37 22.79 25.08
CA VAL A 401 23.52 22.90 23.62
C VAL A 401 23.29 24.36 23.22
N GLY A 402 24.10 24.90 22.32
CA GLY A 402 23.92 26.26 21.81
C GLY A 402 22.68 26.40 20.90
N TYR A 403 22.20 27.63 20.72
CA TYR A 403 21.04 27.93 19.87
C TYR A 403 21.22 27.42 18.42
N SER A 404 22.37 27.69 17.79
CA SER A 404 22.62 27.27 16.40
C SER A 404 22.64 25.75 16.24
N THR A 405 23.18 25.01 17.21
CA THR A 405 23.15 23.53 17.24
C THR A 405 21.76 22.96 17.40
N CYS A 406 20.95 23.54 18.29
CA CYS A 406 19.57 23.12 18.51
C CYS A 406 18.76 23.24 17.22
N ILE A 407 18.85 24.39 16.54
CA ILE A 407 18.18 24.63 15.25
C ILE A 407 18.68 23.64 14.19
N GLY A 408 20.00 23.45 14.10
CA GLY A 408 20.60 22.49 13.16
C GLY A 408 20.11 21.05 13.38
N MET A 409 19.98 20.61 14.63
CA MET A 409 19.43 19.31 14.98
C MET A 409 17.95 19.18 14.59
N ILE A 410 17.12 20.20 14.88
CA ILE A 410 15.70 20.21 14.51
C ILE A 410 15.53 20.14 12.99
N LEU A 411 16.29 20.94 12.24
CA LEU A 411 16.30 20.90 10.77
C LEU A 411 16.74 19.54 10.24
N ALA A 412 17.79 18.94 10.81
CA ALA A 412 18.24 17.61 10.40
C ALA A 412 17.22 16.50 10.72
N MET A 413 16.49 16.59 11.85
CA MET A 413 15.38 15.68 12.14
C MET A 413 14.25 15.83 11.13
N PHE A 414 13.92 17.07 10.75
CA PHE A 414 12.90 17.34 9.74
C PHE A 414 13.30 16.82 8.35
N LEU A 415 14.54 17.06 7.90
CA LEU A 415 15.06 16.52 6.64
C LEU A 415 14.99 14.98 6.58
N LYS A 416 15.14 14.30 7.71
CA LYS A 416 14.97 12.84 7.78
C LYS A 416 13.56 12.38 7.47
N ILE A 417 12.55 13.17 7.79
CA ILE A 417 11.14 12.85 7.51
C ILE A 417 10.82 13.10 6.03
N VAL A 418 11.37 14.17 5.45
CA VAL A 418 11.09 14.61 4.07
C VAL A 418 11.48 13.57 3.01
N TYR A 419 12.55 12.78 3.21
CA TYR A 419 12.99 11.78 2.22
C TYR A 419 12.24 10.44 2.31
N ILE A 420 11.48 10.16 3.37
CA ILE A 420 10.81 8.85 3.56
C ILE A 420 9.83 8.51 2.45
N PRO A 421 8.99 9.44 1.93
CA PRO A 421 8.12 9.13 0.80
C PRO A 421 8.87 8.61 -0.42
N MET A 422 10.09 9.11 -0.68
CA MET A 422 10.94 8.63 -1.76
C MET A 422 11.37 7.17 -1.53
N VAL A 423 11.71 6.82 -0.29
CA VAL A 423 12.03 5.44 0.11
C VAL A 423 10.80 4.53 -0.02
N ALA A 424 9.63 5.01 0.37
CA ALA A 424 8.38 4.27 0.23
C ALA A 424 8.04 3.99 -1.23
N GLN A 425 8.18 4.99 -2.12
CA GLN A 425 8.00 4.79 -3.56
C GLN A 425 8.98 3.78 -4.12
N TYR A 426 10.26 3.83 -3.72
CA TYR A 426 11.25 2.83 -4.12
C TYR A 426 10.86 1.41 -3.67
N ILE A 427 10.38 1.24 -2.43
CA ILE A 427 9.88 -0.05 -1.93
C ILE A 427 8.70 -0.55 -2.79
N ILE A 428 7.72 0.31 -3.08
CA ILE A 428 6.55 -0.04 -3.89
C ILE A 428 6.97 -0.44 -5.31
N GLN A 429 7.81 0.36 -5.96
CA GLN A 429 8.28 0.07 -7.32
C GLN A 429 9.04 -1.26 -7.38
N ARG A 430 9.92 -1.50 -6.41
CA ARG A 430 10.67 -2.76 -6.30
C ARG A 430 9.75 -3.95 -6.02
N ALA A 431 8.73 -3.79 -5.18
CA ALA A 431 7.74 -4.82 -4.93
C ALA A 431 6.98 -5.17 -6.22
N ARG A 432 6.59 -4.16 -7.01
CA ARG A 432 5.99 -4.36 -8.34
C ARG A 432 6.94 -5.07 -9.31
N SER A 433 8.22 -4.67 -9.35
CA SER A 433 9.23 -5.32 -10.21
C SER A 433 9.61 -6.74 -9.77
N ARG A 434 9.31 -7.13 -8.52
CA ARG A 434 9.60 -8.46 -7.96
C ARG A 434 8.39 -9.37 -7.86
N SER A 435 7.17 -8.85 -8.04
CA SER A 435 6.09 -9.72 -8.51
C SER A 435 6.65 -10.35 -9.78
N PRO A 436 6.87 -11.67 -9.83
CA PRO A 436 7.39 -12.26 -11.04
C PRO A 436 6.45 -11.82 -12.15
N ASN A 437 6.99 -11.20 -13.20
CA ASN A 437 6.43 -11.30 -14.53
C ASN A 437 6.43 -12.79 -14.88
N GLN A 438 5.63 -13.59 -14.18
CA GLN A 438 5.25 -14.90 -14.65
C GLN A 438 4.51 -14.54 -15.93
N PRO A 439 5.04 -14.91 -17.11
CA PRO A 439 4.35 -14.60 -18.34
C PRO A 439 2.96 -15.22 -18.20
N MET A 440 1.93 -14.38 -18.06
CA MET A 440 0.58 -14.84 -17.75
C MET A 440 -0.12 -15.40 -18.99
N GLY A 441 0.64 -15.72 -20.04
CA GLY A 441 0.12 -16.43 -21.20
C GLY A 441 -0.02 -17.94 -20.94
N LEU A 442 -1.07 -18.51 -21.52
CA LEU A 442 -1.41 -19.92 -21.60
C LEU A 442 -0.27 -20.77 -22.17
N GLN A 443 0.52 -20.27 -23.13
CA GLN A 443 1.65 -21.02 -23.67
C GLN A 443 2.69 -21.40 -22.59
N TRP A 444 2.87 -20.55 -21.58
CA TRP A 444 3.82 -20.74 -20.49
C TRP A 444 3.16 -21.24 -19.19
N HIS A 445 1.86 -21.55 -19.24
CA HIS A 445 1.14 -22.06 -18.10
C HIS A 445 1.50 -23.52 -17.84
N ASP A 446 1.86 -23.82 -16.60
CA ASP A 446 2.14 -25.19 -16.17
C ASP A 446 0.82 -25.90 -15.86
N ASN A 447 0.57 -27.04 -16.50
CA ASN A 447 -0.66 -27.82 -16.30
C ASN A 447 -0.83 -28.35 -14.87
N THR A 448 0.20 -28.25 -14.03
CA THR A 448 0.16 -28.59 -12.59
C THR A 448 -0.37 -27.45 -11.71
N LYS A 449 -0.67 -26.27 -12.27
CA LYS A 449 -1.20 -25.11 -11.54
C LYS A 449 -2.65 -24.82 -11.95
N GLU A 450 -3.38 -24.17 -11.05
CA GLU A 450 -4.77 -23.78 -11.31
C GLU A 450 -4.82 -22.74 -12.43
N LEU A 451 -5.68 -22.98 -13.42
CA LEU A 451 -5.92 -22.00 -14.49
C LEU A 451 -6.91 -20.95 -13.98
N GLN A 452 -6.53 -19.68 -14.07
CA GLN A 452 -7.37 -18.57 -13.62
C GLN A 452 -7.90 -17.79 -14.83
N ILE A 453 -9.23 -17.77 -14.99
CA ILE A 453 -9.91 -17.12 -16.12
C ILE A 453 -10.82 -16.00 -15.60
N LEU A 454 -10.73 -14.80 -16.18
CA LEU A 454 -11.66 -13.71 -15.93
C LEU A 454 -12.65 -13.62 -17.09
N LEU A 455 -13.94 -13.77 -16.80
CA LEU A 455 -15.02 -13.67 -17.78
C LEU A 455 -15.73 -12.33 -17.64
N GLY A 456 -15.68 -11.49 -18.67
CA GLY A 456 -16.48 -10.28 -18.75
C GLY A 456 -17.92 -10.60 -19.14
N LEU A 457 -18.90 -10.05 -18.42
CA LEU A 457 -20.33 -10.25 -18.70
C LEU A 457 -21.01 -8.88 -18.85
N HIS A 458 -21.65 -8.64 -19.99
CA HIS A 458 -22.51 -7.45 -20.19
C HIS A 458 -23.88 -7.65 -19.54
N GLY A 459 -24.41 -8.87 -19.64
CA GLY A 459 -25.73 -9.20 -19.11
C GLY A 459 -26.01 -10.70 -19.01
N PRO A 460 -27.25 -11.10 -18.67
CA PRO A 460 -27.68 -12.49 -18.53
C PRO A 460 -27.68 -13.27 -19.84
N GLU A 461 -27.65 -12.60 -20.99
CA GLU A 461 -27.48 -13.15 -22.33
C GLU A 461 -26.09 -13.76 -22.54
N ASN A 462 -25.07 -13.30 -21.81
CA ASN A 462 -23.71 -13.84 -21.92
C ASN A 462 -23.49 -15.13 -21.12
N VAL A 463 -24.39 -15.43 -20.18
CA VAL A 463 -24.24 -16.55 -19.25
C VAL A 463 -24.17 -17.92 -19.97
N PRO A 464 -25.00 -18.21 -20.99
CA PRO A 464 -24.99 -19.53 -21.62
C PRO A 464 -23.65 -19.88 -22.28
N TRP A 465 -23.05 -18.98 -23.08
CA TRP A 465 -21.73 -19.25 -23.66
C TRP A 465 -20.62 -19.24 -22.61
N ALA A 466 -20.74 -18.43 -21.55
CA ALA A 466 -19.77 -18.41 -20.45
C ALA A 466 -19.74 -19.75 -19.72
N VAL A 467 -20.90 -20.35 -19.44
CA VAL A 467 -21.03 -21.69 -18.85
C VAL A 467 -20.37 -22.74 -19.73
N ASN A 468 -20.63 -22.71 -21.04
CA ASN A 468 -20.02 -23.67 -21.97
C ASN A 468 -18.50 -23.48 -22.06
N LEU A 469 -18.02 -22.23 -22.00
CA LEU A 469 -16.59 -21.94 -21.99
C LEU A 469 -15.91 -22.43 -20.70
N MET A 470 -16.58 -22.28 -19.56
CA MET A 470 -16.14 -22.83 -18.28
C MET A 470 -16.06 -24.36 -18.32
N GLU A 471 -17.06 -25.04 -18.90
CA GLU A 471 -17.10 -26.50 -19.04
C GLU A 471 -15.93 -27.03 -19.89
N ILE A 472 -15.70 -26.46 -21.07
CA ILE A 472 -14.58 -26.90 -21.94
C ILE A 472 -13.21 -26.54 -21.36
N SER A 473 -13.14 -25.60 -20.42
CA SER A 473 -11.89 -25.15 -19.78
C SER A 473 -11.47 -26.02 -18.59
N LYS A 474 -12.28 -27.01 -18.17
CA LYS A 474 -11.99 -27.84 -16.99
C LYS A 474 -10.62 -28.53 -17.05
N GLY A 475 -10.21 -29.01 -18.23
CA GLY A 475 -8.93 -29.69 -18.42
C GLY A 475 -8.83 -31.01 -17.65
N ILE A 476 -7.64 -31.33 -17.14
CA ILE A 476 -7.39 -32.45 -16.23
C ILE A 476 -7.83 -31.99 -14.83
N GLY A 477 -8.71 -32.74 -14.16
CA GLY A 477 -9.44 -32.30 -12.94
C GLY A 477 -8.61 -31.94 -11.70
N ASP A 478 -7.29 -31.89 -11.76
CA ASP A 478 -6.41 -31.49 -10.65
C ASP A 478 -5.19 -30.70 -11.17
N PRO A 479 -4.93 -29.45 -10.72
CA PRO A 479 -5.75 -28.61 -9.87
C PRO A 479 -6.75 -27.81 -10.74
N GLY A 480 -8.00 -27.69 -10.30
CA GLY A 480 -9.11 -27.18 -11.11
C GLY A 480 -8.97 -25.77 -11.71
N THR A 481 -10.05 -25.28 -12.30
CA THR A 481 -10.10 -23.96 -12.95
C THR A 481 -10.80 -22.95 -12.04
N VAL A 482 -10.17 -21.80 -11.79
CA VAL A 482 -10.79 -20.69 -11.05
C VAL A 482 -11.34 -19.68 -12.05
N VAL A 483 -12.62 -19.35 -11.92
CA VAL A 483 -13.31 -18.46 -12.85
C VAL A 483 -13.82 -17.23 -12.11
N TYR A 484 -13.34 -16.06 -12.53
CA TYR A 484 -13.76 -14.75 -12.05
C TYR A 484 -14.81 -14.16 -12.99
N ALA A 485 -16.09 -14.38 -12.69
CA ALA A 485 -17.19 -13.78 -13.44
C ALA A 485 -17.37 -12.31 -13.04
N THR A 486 -16.97 -11.41 -13.93
CA THR A 486 -16.94 -9.96 -13.74
C THR A 486 -18.08 -9.30 -14.48
N ASP A 487 -19.01 -8.72 -13.72
CA ASP A 487 -20.11 -7.93 -14.29
C ASP A 487 -19.56 -6.57 -14.75
N MET A 488 -19.68 -6.27 -16.04
CA MET A 488 -19.19 -5.02 -16.63
C MET A 488 -20.35 -4.05 -16.81
N ILE A 489 -20.41 -3.04 -15.93
CA ILE A 489 -21.56 -2.12 -15.85
C ILE A 489 -21.04 -0.68 -15.98
N GLU A 490 -21.61 0.07 -16.92
CA GLU A 490 -21.30 1.49 -17.07
C GLU A 490 -21.79 2.27 -15.85
N LEU A 491 -20.91 3.10 -15.28
CA LEU A 491 -21.29 4.04 -14.23
C LEU A 491 -21.97 5.27 -14.85
N THR A 492 -23.30 5.28 -14.83
CA THR A 492 -24.11 6.45 -15.19
C THR A 492 -24.37 7.35 -13.97
N ASP A 493 -24.76 8.61 -14.20
CA ASP A 493 -25.07 9.58 -13.13
C ASP A 493 -26.19 9.07 -12.19
N GLU A 494 -27.15 8.32 -12.73
CA GLU A 494 -28.21 7.68 -11.96
C GLU A 494 -27.65 6.62 -11.00
N ILE A 495 -26.78 5.73 -11.48
CA ILE A 495 -26.16 4.68 -10.65
C ILE A 495 -25.22 5.28 -9.61
N ALA A 496 -24.45 6.32 -9.97
CA ALA A 496 -23.54 7.02 -9.07
C ALA A 496 -24.26 7.60 -7.83
N SER A 497 -25.50 8.09 -8.02
CA SER A 497 -26.34 8.63 -6.93
C SER A 497 -26.79 7.57 -5.91
N THR A 498 -26.72 6.28 -6.27
CA THR A 498 -27.17 5.14 -5.46
C THR A 498 -26.02 4.39 -4.76
N LEU A 499 -24.79 4.89 -4.86
CA LEU A 499 -23.63 4.25 -4.24
C LEU A 499 -23.55 4.54 -2.74
N VAL A 500 -23.57 3.48 -1.93
CA VAL A 500 -23.41 3.58 -0.48
C VAL A 500 -22.07 2.94 -0.08
N PRO A 501 -21.24 3.60 0.76
CA PRO A 501 -20.02 3.00 1.28
C PRO A 501 -20.35 1.80 2.18
N GLY A 502 -19.86 0.61 1.81
CA GLY A 502 -20.04 -0.62 2.57
C GLY A 502 -19.24 -0.62 3.88
N GLY A 503 -19.83 -1.20 4.93
CA GLY A 503 -19.31 -1.16 6.29
C GLY A 503 -18.04 -1.99 6.57
N GLU A 504 -17.60 -2.83 5.63
CA GLU A 504 -16.38 -3.64 5.77
C GLU A 504 -15.54 -3.52 4.49
N THR A 505 -14.33 -2.95 4.63
CA THR A 505 -13.25 -2.85 3.62
C THR A 505 -13.63 -2.31 2.24
N ASP A 506 -13.47 -1.00 1.99
CA ASP A 506 -13.43 -0.30 0.67
C ASP A 506 -14.44 -0.73 -0.43
N ALA A 507 -15.43 -1.55 -0.12
CA ALA A 507 -16.39 -2.11 -1.04
C ALA A 507 -17.58 -1.14 -1.13
N VAL A 508 -17.71 -0.49 -2.29
CA VAL A 508 -18.88 0.31 -2.59
C VAL A 508 -20.04 -0.63 -2.91
N THR A 509 -21.14 -0.51 -2.15
CA THR A 509 -22.36 -1.28 -2.42
C THR A 509 -23.27 -0.49 -3.35
N VAL A 510 -23.59 -1.08 -4.50
CA VAL A 510 -24.57 -0.53 -5.45
C VAL A 510 -25.98 -0.81 -4.94
N THR A 511 -26.81 0.23 -4.78
CA THR A 511 -28.22 0.08 -4.34
C THR A 511 -29.24 0.20 -5.48
N ASP A 512 -28.77 0.44 -6.71
CA ASP A 512 -29.63 0.45 -7.89
C ASP A 512 -30.37 -0.89 -8.08
N LYS A 513 -31.69 -0.82 -8.25
CA LYS A 513 -32.57 -2.00 -8.33
C LYS A 513 -32.33 -2.79 -9.62
N GLY A 514 -32.04 -2.12 -10.74
CA GLY A 514 -31.78 -2.77 -12.02
C GLY A 514 -30.49 -3.58 -11.98
N VAL A 515 -29.42 -2.97 -11.48
CA VAL A 515 -28.11 -3.63 -11.31
C VAL A 515 -28.21 -4.81 -10.34
N ILE A 516 -28.90 -4.66 -9.21
CA ILE A 516 -29.08 -5.77 -8.24
C ILE A 516 -29.83 -6.94 -8.89
N GLN A 517 -30.94 -6.67 -9.59
CA GLN A 517 -31.73 -7.72 -10.25
C GLN A 517 -30.91 -8.42 -11.34
N LEU A 518 -30.17 -7.67 -12.15
CA LEU A 518 -29.28 -8.21 -13.18
C LEU A 518 -28.25 -9.17 -12.57
N ARG A 519 -27.53 -8.70 -11.53
CA ARG A 519 -26.49 -9.52 -10.87
C ARG A 519 -27.09 -10.75 -10.21
N GLN A 520 -28.28 -10.65 -9.61
CA GLN A 520 -28.98 -11.80 -9.03
C GLN A 520 -29.35 -12.84 -10.09
N GLN A 521 -29.86 -12.42 -11.25
CA GLN A 521 -30.20 -13.34 -12.35
C GLN A 521 -28.97 -14.07 -12.88
N ILE A 522 -27.87 -13.35 -13.10
CA ILE A 522 -26.60 -13.95 -13.55
C ILE A 522 -26.06 -14.90 -12.48
N THR A 523 -26.10 -14.49 -11.21
CA THR A 523 -25.61 -15.31 -10.07
C THR A 523 -26.38 -16.61 -9.96
N LYS A 524 -27.72 -16.55 -10.06
CA LYS A 524 -28.58 -17.73 -10.00
C LYS A 524 -28.22 -18.73 -11.09
N LYS A 525 -28.12 -18.30 -12.35
CA LYS A 525 -27.80 -19.19 -13.48
C LYS A 525 -26.40 -19.82 -13.37
N LEU A 526 -25.38 -19.06 -12.94
CA LEU A 526 -24.03 -19.60 -12.79
C LEU A 526 -23.90 -20.55 -11.59
N GLN A 527 -24.59 -20.27 -10.48
CA GLN A 527 -24.62 -21.15 -9.31
C GLN A 527 -25.39 -22.44 -9.59
N GLU A 528 -26.50 -22.40 -10.34
CA GLU A 528 -27.22 -23.59 -10.79
C GLU A 528 -26.28 -24.55 -11.53
N TYR A 529 -25.50 -24.05 -12.48
CA TYR A 529 -24.52 -24.86 -13.18
C TYR A 529 -23.39 -25.38 -12.27
N THR A 530 -22.85 -24.53 -11.39
CA THR A 530 -21.74 -24.92 -10.49
C THR A 530 -22.18 -25.99 -9.48
N ASN A 531 -23.42 -25.93 -9.00
CA ASN A 531 -23.95 -26.95 -8.08
C ASN A 531 -24.19 -28.30 -8.76
N GLU A 532 -24.57 -28.29 -10.05
CA GLU A 532 -24.85 -29.52 -10.81
C GLU A 532 -23.57 -30.20 -11.33
N ASN A 533 -22.58 -29.44 -11.81
CA ASN A 533 -21.43 -29.96 -12.57
C ASN A 533 -20.08 -29.36 -12.15
N GLY A 534 -19.98 -28.74 -10.96
CA GLY A 534 -18.85 -27.91 -10.54
C GLY A 534 -17.62 -28.65 -10.03
N ASP A 535 -17.53 -29.98 -10.16
CA ASP A 535 -16.30 -30.70 -9.85
C ASP A 535 -15.16 -30.07 -10.67
N CYS A 536 -14.15 -29.54 -9.97
CA CYS A 536 -12.98 -28.85 -10.52
C CYS A 536 -13.17 -27.40 -11.01
N ILE A 537 -14.31 -26.71 -10.76
CA ILE A 537 -14.47 -25.27 -11.07
C ILE A 537 -14.77 -24.46 -9.81
N THR A 538 -13.93 -23.46 -9.52
CA THR A 538 -14.18 -22.49 -8.44
C THR A 538 -14.66 -21.17 -9.03
N LEU A 539 -15.94 -20.83 -8.83
CA LEU A 539 -16.54 -19.59 -9.31
C LEU A 539 -16.40 -18.46 -8.27
N ARG A 540 -15.88 -17.30 -8.69
CA ARG A 540 -15.81 -16.06 -7.92
C ARG A 540 -16.48 -14.92 -8.67
N ARG A 541 -17.24 -14.07 -7.96
CA ARG A 541 -17.99 -12.95 -8.53
C ARG A 541 -17.25 -11.64 -8.32
N MET A 542 -17.14 -10.83 -9.38
CA MET A 542 -16.55 -9.49 -9.36
C MET A 542 -17.46 -8.47 -10.02
N LEU A 543 -17.17 -7.19 -9.82
CA LEU A 543 -17.90 -6.07 -10.41
C LEU A 543 -16.89 -5.05 -10.94
N ALA A 544 -17.00 -4.71 -12.23
CA ALA A 544 -16.32 -3.59 -12.84
C ALA A 544 -17.34 -2.48 -13.12
N LEU A 545 -17.47 -1.54 -12.17
CA LEU A 545 -18.42 -0.43 -12.23
C LEU A 545 -17.69 0.89 -12.50
N ALA A 546 -17.63 1.30 -13.75
CA ALA A 546 -16.94 2.52 -14.17
C ALA A 546 -17.49 3.07 -15.48
N ALA A 547 -17.20 4.34 -15.76
CA ALA A 547 -17.39 4.89 -17.10
C ALA A 547 -16.49 4.13 -18.11
N PHE A 548 -16.92 4.02 -19.37
CA PHE A 548 -16.18 3.27 -20.41
C PHE A 548 -14.70 3.66 -20.55
N ASN A 549 -14.35 4.92 -20.27
CA ASN A 549 -12.97 5.40 -20.33
C ASN A 549 -12.04 4.73 -19.30
N ASN A 550 -12.58 4.39 -18.12
CA ASN A 550 -11.82 3.87 -16.98
C ASN A 550 -12.01 2.36 -16.78
N MET A 551 -13.13 1.79 -17.26
CA MET A 551 -13.41 0.36 -17.18
C MET A 551 -12.26 -0.56 -17.66
N PRO A 552 -11.49 -0.25 -18.71
CA PRO A 552 -10.34 -1.07 -19.11
C PRO A 552 -9.26 -1.16 -18.03
N GLN A 553 -9.02 -0.05 -17.32
CA GLN A 553 -8.05 -0.02 -16.23
C GLN A 553 -8.54 -0.89 -15.08
N ASP A 554 -9.82 -0.78 -14.71
CA ASP A 554 -10.42 -1.60 -13.64
C ASP A 554 -10.34 -3.09 -13.96
N ILE A 555 -10.65 -3.50 -15.20
CA ILE A 555 -10.54 -4.91 -15.63
C ILE A 555 -9.08 -5.38 -15.53
N CYS A 556 -8.12 -4.55 -15.96
CA CYS A 556 -6.69 -4.91 -15.88
C CYS A 556 -6.21 -4.99 -14.42
N PHE A 557 -6.68 -4.09 -13.53
CA PHE A 557 -6.38 -4.15 -12.11
C PHE A 557 -6.98 -5.38 -11.44
N LEU A 558 -8.23 -5.73 -11.75
CA LEU A 558 -8.88 -6.95 -11.25
C LEU A 558 -8.12 -8.21 -11.70
N ALA A 559 -7.67 -8.22 -12.97
CA ALA A 559 -6.86 -9.32 -13.51
C ALA A 559 -5.48 -9.43 -12.85
N GLU A 560 -4.83 -8.30 -12.54
CA GLU A 560 -3.52 -8.25 -11.87
C GLU A 560 -3.63 -8.68 -10.39
N ASP A 561 -4.60 -8.13 -9.64
CA ASP A 561 -4.82 -8.46 -8.22
C ASP A 561 -5.21 -9.93 -8.03
N SER A 562 -5.89 -10.49 -9.04
CA SER A 562 -6.32 -11.89 -9.04
C SER A 562 -5.37 -12.84 -9.77
N MET A 563 -4.24 -12.36 -10.33
CA MET A 563 -3.26 -13.18 -11.08
C MET A 563 -3.87 -14.03 -12.20
N VAL A 564 -4.77 -13.44 -12.99
CA VAL A 564 -5.53 -14.12 -14.06
C VAL A 564 -4.65 -14.47 -15.26
N ASN A 565 -4.77 -15.68 -15.81
CA ASN A 565 -4.05 -16.11 -17.02
C ASN A 565 -4.75 -15.74 -18.32
N LEU A 566 -6.08 -15.73 -18.33
CA LEU A 566 -6.88 -15.44 -19.52
C LEU A 566 -8.07 -14.53 -19.18
N ILE A 567 -8.14 -13.37 -19.84
CA ILE A 567 -9.34 -12.53 -19.82
C ILE A 567 -10.18 -12.88 -21.05
N VAL A 568 -11.46 -13.21 -20.88
CA VAL A 568 -12.39 -13.44 -22.00
C VAL A 568 -13.46 -12.37 -21.97
N LEU A 569 -13.54 -11.56 -23.03
CA LEU A 569 -14.53 -10.51 -23.19
C LEU A 569 -15.51 -10.86 -24.32
N PRO A 570 -16.82 -10.60 -24.15
CA PRO A 570 -17.76 -10.70 -25.26
C PRO A 570 -17.49 -9.62 -26.31
N LEU A 571 -17.82 -9.93 -27.56
CA LEU A 571 -17.91 -8.92 -28.59
C LEU A 571 -18.98 -7.88 -28.22
N HIS A 572 -18.76 -6.64 -28.64
CA HIS A 572 -19.71 -5.54 -28.43
C HIS A 572 -21.07 -5.81 -29.09
N ASN A 573 -21.15 -6.66 -30.13
CA ASN A 573 -22.37 -6.93 -30.87
C ASN A 573 -23.10 -8.17 -30.34
N ALA A 574 -24.41 -8.03 -30.08
CA ALA A 574 -25.29 -9.13 -29.73
C ALA A 574 -26.05 -9.62 -30.98
N GLN A 575 -26.18 -10.94 -31.13
CA GLN A 575 -27.00 -11.54 -32.19
C GLN A 575 -28.48 -11.48 -31.78
N GLN A 576 -29.32 -10.91 -32.64
CA GLN A 576 -30.78 -10.98 -32.51
C GLN A 576 -31.34 -12.18 -33.31
N ASN A 577 -32.58 -12.59 -33.03
CA ASN A 577 -33.24 -13.82 -33.53
C ASN A 577 -33.24 -14.05 -35.06
N GLU A 578 -32.77 -13.10 -35.88
CA GLU A 578 -32.69 -13.20 -37.35
C GLU A 578 -31.25 -13.31 -37.90
N GLY A 579 -30.24 -13.55 -37.05
CA GLY A 579 -28.85 -13.73 -37.50
C GLY A 579 -28.12 -12.45 -37.93
N LYS A 580 -28.78 -11.28 -37.83
CA LYS A 580 -28.15 -9.97 -37.94
C LYS A 580 -27.48 -9.59 -36.62
N LEU A 581 -26.20 -9.20 -36.70
CA LEU A 581 -25.48 -8.52 -35.63
C LEU A 581 -25.99 -7.08 -35.58
N VAL A 582 -26.51 -6.64 -34.43
CA VAL A 582 -26.84 -5.23 -34.18
C VAL A 582 -25.76 -4.65 -33.29
N ASP A 583 -25.28 -3.45 -33.63
CA ASP A 583 -24.26 -2.74 -32.84
C ASP A 583 -24.82 -2.42 -31.45
N ALA A 584 -24.47 -3.24 -30.46
CA ALA A 584 -24.78 -2.94 -29.07
C ALA A 584 -23.63 -2.12 -28.49
N HIS A 585 -23.98 -0.96 -27.95
CA HIS A 585 -23.14 -0.03 -27.18
C HIS A 585 -21.67 0.09 -27.65
N THR A 586 -21.38 1.08 -28.51
CA THR A 586 -20.03 1.44 -28.99
C THR A 586 -18.98 1.61 -27.87
N GLY A 587 -19.41 1.87 -26.63
CA GLY A 587 -18.54 1.94 -25.45
C GLY A 587 -17.78 0.64 -25.16
N PHE A 588 -18.40 -0.54 -25.29
CA PHE A 588 -17.70 -1.81 -25.06
C PHE A 588 -16.66 -2.13 -26.13
N ARG A 589 -16.85 -1.61 -27.35
CA ARG A 589 -15.82 -1.68 -28.40
C ARG A 589 -14.55 -0.93 -27.98
N TYR A 590 -14.69 0.25 -27.38
CA TYR A 590 -13.56 0.99 -26.80
C TYR A 590 -12.88 0.18 -25.69
N VAL A 591 -13.67 -0.46 -24.81
CA VAL A 591 -13.15 -1.28 -23.71
C VAL A 591 -12.32 -2.45 -24.23
N ASN A 592 -12.86 -3.25 -25.15
CA ASN A 592 -12.16 -4.40 -25.73
C ASN A 592 -10.82 -4.00 -26.36
N ARG A 593 -10.80 -2.90 -27.13
CA ARG A 593 -9.56 -2.39 -27.75
C ARG A 593 -8.51 -1.96 -26.74
N LYS A 594 -8.92 -1.34 -25.63
CA LYS A 594 -7.99 -0.90 -24.58
C LYS A 594 -7.48 -2.06 -23.73
N VAL A 595 -8.33 -3.03 -23.39
CA VAL A 595 -7.92 -4.24 -22.68
C VAL A 595 -6.93 -5.05 -23.52
N LEU A 596 -7.20 -5.28 -24.80
CA LEU A 596 -6.26 -5.96 -25.72
C LEU A 596 -4.86 -5.30 -25.80
N ARG A 597 -4.74 -4.01 -25.47
CA ARG A 597 -3.47 -3.26 -25.49
C ARG A 597 -2.74 -3.25 -24.15
N HIS A 598 -3.47 -3.26 -23.04
CA HIS A 598 -2.91 -3.00 -21.71
C HIS A 598 -3.03 -4.17 -20.75
N ALA A 599 -3.69 -5.27 -21.13
CA ALA A 599 -3.89 -6.40 -20.25
C ALA A 599 -2.56 -7.04 -19.78
N PRO A 600 -2.47 -7.41 -18.49
CA PRO A 600 -1.29 -8.06 -17.93
C PRO A 600 -1.17 -9.55 -18.33
N CYS A 601 -2.16 -10.09 -19.03
CA CYS A 601 -2.24 -11.49 -19.47
C CYS A 601 -2.83 -11.63 -20.87
N SER A 602 -3.03 -12.87 -21.32
CA SER A 602 -3.65 -13.14 -22.61
C SER A 602 -5.12 -12.78 -22.60
N VAL A 603 -5.61 -12.26 -23.73
CA VAL A 603 -6.97 -11.74 -23.87
C VAL A 603 -7.65 -12.48 -25.00
N ALA A 604 -8.87 -12.93 -24.75
CA ALA A 604 -9.73 -13.52 -25.75
C ALA A 604 -10.99 -12.68 -25.95
N ILE A 605 -11.45 -12.61 -27.20
CA ILE A 605 -12.77 -12.06 -27.55
C ILE A 605 -13.66 -13.22 -28.00
N MET A 606 -14.82 -13.33 -27.37
CA MET A 606 -15.82 -14.33 -27.70
C MET A 606 -16.92 -13.72 -28.56
N VAL A 607 -17.13 -14.30 -29.74
CA VAL A 607 -18.24 -14.01 -30.65
C VAL A 607 -19.21 -15.18 -30.58
N ASP A 608 -20.29 -15.04 -29.81
CA ASP A 608 -21.29 -16.10 -29.68
C ASP A 608 -22.35 -16.04 -30.78
N ARG A 609 -22.51 -17.15 -31.51
CA ARG A 609 -23.49 -17.37 -32.58
C ARG A 609 -24.28 -18.66 -32.43
N GLY A 610 -24.44 -19.15 -31.21
CA GLY A 610 -25.17 -20.40 -30.95
C GLY A 610 -24.39 -21.40 -30.12
N PHE A 611 -23.13 -21.10 -29.78
CA PHE A 611 -22.39 -21.89 -28.80
C PHE A 611 -23.10 -21.87 -27.44
N GLY A 612 -23.72 -20.75 -27.04
CA GLY A 612 -24.55 -20.68 -25.84
C GLY A 612 -25.85 -21.49 -25.88
N ALA A 613 -26.37 -21.85 -27.06
CA ALA A 613 -27.62 -22.60 -27.20
C ALA A 613 -27.47 -24.10 -26.92
N VAL A 614 -26.23 -24.61 -26.95
CA VAL A 614 -25.90 -26.02 -26.76
C VAL A 614 -25.50 -26.26 -25.32
N THR A 615 -26.22 -27.07 -24.55
CA THR A 615 -25.82 -27.38 -23.17
C THR A 615 -24.81 -28.53 -23.14
N LEU A 616 -23.51 -28.20 -23.13
CA LEU A 616 -22.41 -29.18 -23.19
C LEU A 616 -22.44 -30.21 -22.07
N SER A 617 -22.83 -29.82 -20.85
CA SER A 617 -22.92 -30.72 -19.70
C SER A 617 -24.01 -31.79 -19.80
N LYS A 618 -24.98 -31.63 -20.73
CA LYS A 618 -26.13 -32.54 -20.90
C LYS A 618 -26.09 -33.32 -22.22
N LEU A 619 -25.01 -33.18 -22.98
CA LEU A 619 -24.87 -33.87 -24.27
C LEU A 619 -24.53 -35.36 -24.07
N PRO A 620 -25.26 -36.29 -24.71
CA PRO A 620 -24.85 -37.68 -24.73
C PRO A 620 -23.51 -37.82 -25.47
N SER A 621 -22.65 -38.72 -25.00
CA SER A 621 -21.31 -38.97 -25.57
C SER A 621 -21.28 -39.33 -27.06
N ASN A 622 -22.45 -39.58 -27.67
CA ASN A 622 -22.62 -39.92 -29.07
C ASN A 622 -22.74 -38.72 -30.03
N SER A 623 -22.88 -37.49 -29.53
CA SER A 623 -22.99 -36.28 -30.36
C SER A 623 -22.02 -35.18 -29.89
N PRO A 624 -20.70 -35.33 -30.11
CA PRO A 624 -19.71 -34.36 -29.66
C PRO A 624 -19.83 -33.05 -30.44
N VAL A 625 -19.43 -31.94 -29.79
CA VAL A 625 -19.28 -30.65 -30.45
C VAL A 625 -17.95 -30.62 -31.19
N ASN A 626 -18.01 -30.34 -32.49
CA ASN A 626 -16.82 -30.20 -33.32
C ASN A 626 -16.23 -28.80 -33.16
N VAL A 627 -14.96 -28.73 -32.77
CA VAL A 627 -14.19 -27.50 -32.59
C VAL A 627 -13.04 -27.48 -33.58
N ALA A 628 -12.89 -26.39 -34.33
CA ALA A 628 -11.78 -26.20 -35.26
C ALA A 628 -10.77 -25.19 -34.69
N VAL A 629 -9.48 -25.49 -34.81
CA VAL A 629 -8.39 -24.56 -34.51
C VAL A 629 -7.66 -24.26 -35.81
N ILE A 630 -7.57 -23.01 -36.20
CA ILE A 630 -6.83 -22.61 -37.41
C ILE A 630 -5.47 -22.07 -36.97
N PHE A 631 -4.40 -22.66 -37.50
CA PHE A 631 -3.02 -22.29 -37.20
C PHE A 631 -2.32 -21.89 -38.50
N ILE A 632 -2.04 -20.59 -38.67
CA ILE A 632 -1.24 -20.05 -39.77
C ILE A 632 0.21 -19.86 -39.32
N GLY A 633 0.40 -19.47 -38.07
CA GLY A 633 1.71 -19.19 -37.46
C GLY A 633 1.72 -17.83 -36.77
N GLY A 634 2.60 -17.69 -35.78
CA GLY A 634 2.74 -16.49 -34.97
C GLY A 634 2.35 -16.67 -33.51
N LYS A 635 2.64 -15.63 -32.72
CA LYS A 635 2.50 -15.64 -31.26
C LYS A 635 1.07 -15.88 -30.76
N ASP A 636 0.07 -15.32 -31.43
CA ASP A 636 -1.33 -15.42 -31.03
C ASP A 636 -1.91 -16.81 -31.37
N ASP A 637 -1.48 -17.41 -32.48
CA ASP A 637 -1.86 -18.76 -32.88
C ASP A 637 -1.26 -19.82 -31.94
N ARG A 638 -0.02 -19.62 -31.47
CA ARG A 638 0.61 -20.48 -30.43
C ARG A 638 -0.19 -20.46 -29.13
N GLU A 639 -0.67 -19.29 -28.73
CA GLU A 639 -1.50 -19.12 -27.55
C GLU A 639 -2.88 -19.81 -27.71
N ALA A 640 -3.48 -19.67 -28.89
CA ALA A 640 -4.73 -20.35 -29.25
C ALA A 640 -4.57 -21.88 -29.24
N LEU A 641 -3.43 -22.39 -29.73
CA LEU A 641 -3.10 -23.81 -29.72
C LEU A 641 -2.90 -24.33 -28.28
N ALA A 642 -2.26 -23.55 -27.41
CA ALA A 642 -2.11 -23.88 -26.01
C ALA A 642 -3.47 -24.01 -25.30
N TYR A 643 -4.40 -23.07 -25.54
CA TYR A 643 -5.76 -23.17 -25.03
C TYR A 643 -6.50 -24.40 -25.58
N ALA A 644 -6.40 -24.66 -26.88
CA ALA A 644 -7.01 -25.82 -27.52
C ALA A 644 -6.51 -27.15 -26.92
N GLY A 645 -5.24 -27.20 -26.50
CA GLY A 645 -4.69 -28.36 -25.80
C GLY A 645 -5.42 -28.68 -24.49
N ARG A 646 -5.97 -27.68 -23.81
CA ARG A 646 -6.79 -27.87 -22.62
C ARG A 646 -8.21 -28.32 -22.97
N VAL A 647 -8.79 -27.73 -24.01
CA VAL A 647 -10.13 -28.10 -24.51
C VAL A 647 -10.16 -29.56 -25.00
N ALA A 648 -9.04 -30.09 -25.49
CA ALA A 648 -8.92 -31.45 -26.01
C ALA A 648 -9.18 -32.55 -24.95
N TYR A 649 -9.11 -32.20 -23.65
CA TYR A 649 -9.38 -33.15 -22.57
C TYR A 649 -10.87 -33.36 -22.31
N HIS A 650 -11.75 -32.51 -22.83
CA HIS A 650 -13.17 -32.63 -22.57
C HIS A 650 -13.82 -33.73 -23.43
N PRO A 651 -14.50 -34.74 -22.83
CA PRO A 651 -14.99 -35.92 -23.55
C PRO A 651 -16.11 -35.62 -24.58
N GLY A 652 -16.85 -34.52 -24.38
CA GLY A 652 -17.92 -34.08 -25.29
C GLY A 652 -17.44 -33.21 -26.46
N VAL A 653 -16.12 -33.00 -26.63
CA VAL A 653 -15.56 -32.11 -27.66
C VAL A 653 -14.61 -32.88 -28.57
N LYS A 654 -14.76 -32.71 -29.89
CA LYS A 654 -13.81 -33.20 -30.89
C LYS A 654 -13.07 -32.03 -31.51
N ILE A 655 -11.76 -31.95 -31.27
CA ILE A 655 -10.91 -30.89 -31.82
C ILE A 655 -10.28 -31.34 -33.14
N THR A 656 -10.36 -30.48 -34.15
CA THR A 656 -9.56 -30.57 -35.38
C THR A 656 -8.64 -29.37 -35.48
N VAL A 657 -7.33 -29.60 -35.48
CA VAL A 657 -6.32 -28.55 -35.70
C VAL A 657 -5.93 -28.54 -37.17
N MET A 658 -6.15 -27.40 -37.82
CA MET A 658 -5.88 -27.16 -39.23
C MET A 658 -4.67 -26.25 -39.38
N ARG A 659 -3.56 -26.80 -39.86
CA ARG A 659 -2.33 -26.05 -40.12
C ARG A 659 -2.30 -25.59 -41.58
N PHE A 660 -2.31 -24.27 -41.77
CA PHE A 660 -2.25 -23.65 -43.09
C PHE A 660 -0.81 -23.23 -43.37
N LEU A 661 -0.19 -23.86 -44.36
CA LEU A 661 1.18 -23.58 -44.78
C LEU A 661 1.19 -22.98 -46.18
N VAL A 662 2.19 -22.15 -46.46
CA VAL A 662 2.43 -21.66 -47.82
C VAL A 662 2.95 -22.83 -48.66
N ASP A 663 2.52 -22.92 -49.91
CA ASP A 663 3.02 -23.95 -50.82
C ASP A 663 4.52 -23.79 -51.11
N THR A 664 5.26 -24.90 -51.08
CA THR A 664 6.73 -24.95 -51.15
C THR A 664 7.31 -24.31 -52.41
N ASP A 665 6.58 -24.39 -53.53
CA ASP A 665 6.97 -23.76 -54.81
C ASP A 665 6.97 -22.23 -54.74
N VAL A 666 6.04 -21.65 -53.96
CA VAL A 666 5.92 -20.19 -53.76
C VAL A 666 6.87 -19.72 -52.66
N GLU A 667 7.06 -20.55 -51.64
CA GLU A 667 7.88 -20.24 -50.46
C GLU A 667 9.37 -20.02 -50.81
N SER A 668 9.88 -20.72 -51.83
CA SER A 668 11.26 -20.59 -52.32
C SER A 668 11.59 -19.21 -52.94
N ASN A 669 10.57 -18.45 -53.35
CA ASN A 669 10.72 -17.15 -54.01
C ASN A 669 10.70 -15.95 -53.04
N VAL A 670 10.51 -16.18 -51.74
CA VAL A 670 10.30 -15.12 -50.74
C VAL A 670 11.50 -15.03 -49.80
N ARG A 671 12.16 -13.88 -49.76
CA ARG A 671 13.20 -13.61 -48.74
C ARG A 671 12.55 -13.46 -47.37
N LYS A 672 12.71 -14.46 -46.50
CA LYS A 672 12.31 -14.38 -45.08
C LYS A 672 13.27 -13.48 -44.32
N THR A 673 12.76 -12.65 -43.41
CA THR A 673 13.61 -11.93 -42.44
C THR A 673 14.10 -12.89 -41.36
N SER A 674 15.26 -12.61 -40.75
CA SER A 674 15.79 -13.45 -39.65
C SER A 674 14.81 -13.62 -38.49
N GLN A 675 14.01 -12.60 -38.19
CA GLN A 675 12.93 -12.66 -37.20
C GLN A 675 11.81 -13.64 -37.58
N GLN A 676 11.43 -13.71 -38.87
CA GLN A 676 10.40 -14.65 -39.34
C GLN A 676 10.87 -16.10 -39.26
N GLU A 677 12.16 -16.35 -39.53
CA GLU A 677 12.73 -17.70 -39.39
C GLU A 677 12.79 -18.15 -37.92
N GLU A 678 13.08 -17.24 -37.00
CA GLU A 678 13.03 -17.52 -35.55
C GLU A 678 11.60 -17.79 -35.07
N GLU A 679 10.62 -16.98 -35.49
CA GLU A 679 9.21 -17.23 -35.16
C GLU A 679 8.71 -18.57 -35.73
N MET A 680 9.08 -18.91 -36.97
CA MET A 680 8.70 -20.18 -37.60
C MET A 680 9.26 -21.39 -36.84
N LYS A 681 10.50 -21.32 -36.35
CA LYS A 681 11.08 -22.38 -35.50
C LYS A 681 10.30 -22.55 -34.19
N LEU A 682 9.91 -21.44 -33.56
CA LEU A 682 9.11 -21.48 -32.33
C LEU A 682 7.69 -22.01 -32.59
N ASP A 683 7.12 -21.69 -33.75
CA ASP A 683 5.83 -22.22 -34.19
C ASP A 683 5.91 -23.73 -34.42
N ASP A 684 6.96 -24.22 -35.10
CA ASP A 684 7.22 -25.64 -35.30
C ASP A 684 7.41 -26.40 -33.99
N GLU A 685 8.20 -25.85 -33.05
CA GLU A 685 8.41 -26.45 -31.72
C GLU A 685 7.11 -26.50 -30.90
N CYS A 686 6.33 -25.42 -30.92
CA CYS A 686 5.03 -25.37 -30.24
C CYS A 686 4.06 -26.40 -30.82
N PHE A 687 4.02 -26.49 -32.15
CA PHE A 687 3.15 -27.42 -32.86
C PHE A 687 3.56 -28.88 -32.62
N ALA A 688 4.85 -29.20 -32.68
CA ALA A 688 5.37 -30.54 -32.42
C ALA A 688 5.00 -31.02 -31.01
N ASN A 689 5.16 -30.14 -30.01
CA ASN A 689 4.75 -30.41 -28.63
C ASN A 689 3.24 -30.69 -28.49
N PHE A 690 2.40 -29.95 -29.21
CA PHE A 690 0.96 -30.20 -29.23
C PHE A 690 0.62 -31.53 -29.91
N TYR A 691 1.25 -31.80 -31.07
CA TYR A 691 1.04 -33.02 -31.84
C TYR A 691 1.36 -34.27 -31.02
N GLU A 692 2.52 -34.29 -30.34
CA GLU A 692 2.93 -35.40 -29.49
C GLU A 692 1.96 -35.62 -28.32
N LYS A 693 1.52 -34.55 -27.65
CA LYS A 693 0.67 -34.66 -26.46
C LYS A 693 -0.79 -35.00 -26.77
N GLN A 694 -1.35 -34.42 -27.84
CA GLN A 694 -2.79 -34.44 -28.10
C GLN A 694 -3.17 -35.27 -29.33
N VAL A 695 -2.42 -35.16 -30.43
CA VAL A 695 -2.74 -35.86 -31.68
C VAL A 695 -2.29 -37.32 -31.61
N ALA A 696 -1.04 -37.58 -31.22
CA ALA A 696 -0.54 -38.94 -31.02
C ALA A 696 -1.29 -39.65 -29.88
N GLY A 697 -1.77 -38.90 -28.89
CA GLY A 697 -2.66 -39.37 -27.82
C GLY A 697 -4.11 -39.61 -28.23
N GLY A 698 -4.49 -39.38 -29.49
CA GLY A 698 -5.83 -39.63 -30.04
C GLY A 698 -6.92 -38.65 -29.60
N LYS A 699 -6.56 -37.52 -28.98
CA LYS A 699 -7.50 -36.51 -28.44
C LYS A 699 -7.83 -35.38 -29.41
N ALA A 700 -6.98 -35.15 -30.40
CA ALA A 700 -7.19 -34.15 -31.44
C ALA A 700 -6.89 -34.73 -32.83
N SER A 701 -7.66 -34.31 -33.83
CA SER A 701 -7.39 -34.62 -35.24
C SER A 701 -6.51 -33.54 -35.86
N TYR A 702 -5.61 -33.94 -36.75
CA TYR A 702 -4.71 -33.04 -37.46
C TYR A 702 -5.06 -32.99 -38.95
N MET A 703 -5.07 -31.79 -39.51
CA MET A 703 -5.23 -31.55 -40.95
C MET A 703 -4.22 -30.50 -41.41
N GLU A 704 -3.49 -30.81 -42.47
CA GLU A 704 -2.54 -29.89 -43.10
C GLU A 704 -3.08 -29.43 -44.46
N LYS A 705 -2.95 -28.14 -44.75
CA LYS A 705 -3.37 -27.54 -46.02
C LYS A 705 -2.27 -26.62 -46.54
N HIS A 706 -1.72 -26.97 -47.71
CA HIS A 706 -0.81 -26.09 -48.45
C HIS A 706 -1.63 -25.15 -49.34
N LEU A 707 -1.38 -23.85 -49.20
CA LEU A 707 -2.14 -22.78 -49.83
C LEU A 707 -1.19 -21.82 -50.56
N VAL A 708 -1.62 -21.37 -51.74
CA VAL A 708 -0.84 -20.47 -52.61
C VAL A 708 -1.05 -19.01 -52.23
N ASN A 709 -2.27 -18.62 -51.85
CA ASN A 709 -2.63 -17.23 -51.56
C ASN A 709 -3.81 -17.09 -50.58
N SER A 710 -4.09 -15.86 -50.16
CA SER A 710 -5.20 -15.51 -49.27
C SER A 710 -6.58 -15.83 -49.86
N ALA A 711 -6.77 -15.78 -51.18
CA ALA A 711 -8.03 -16.18 -51.81
C ALA A 711 -8.31 -17.68 -51.65
N GLN A 712 -7.29 -18.53 -51.79
CA GLN A 712 -7.41 -19.97 -51.56
C GLN A 712 -7.65 -20.27 -50.08
N ALA A 713 -7.00 -19.54 -49.17
CA ALA A 713 -7.26 -19.61 -47.73
C ALA A 713 -8.74 -19.29 -47.41
N TYR A 714 -9.28 -18.21 -47.97
CA TYR A 714 -10.69 -17.84 -47.82
C TYR A 714 -11.63 -18.93 -48.35
N SER A 715 -11.39 -19.46 -49.55
CA SER A 715 -12.21 -20.53 -50.12
C SER A 715 -12.17 -21.82 -49.28
N THR A 716 -11.03 -22.11 -48.66
CA THR A 716 -10.85 -23.26 -47.77
C THR A 716 -11.65 -23.05 -46.48
N LEU A 717 -11.56 -21.87 -45.85
CA LEU A 717 -12.38 -21.54 -44.68
C LEU A 717 -13.87 -21.67 -45.02
N ARG A 718 -14.29 -21.20 -46.20
CA ARG A 718 -15.69 -21.28 -46.62
C ARG A 718 -16.19 -22.72 -46.76
N SER A 719 -15.33 -23.65 -47.17
CA SER A 719 -15.68 -25.07 -47.26
C SER A 719 -15.97 -25.73 -45.90
N LEU A 720 -15.56 -25.09 -44.80
CA LEU A 720 -15.76 -25.57 -43.42
C LEU A 720 -17.09 -25.09 -42.80
N GLU A 721 -17.84 -24.26 -43.52
CA GLU A 721 -19.13 -23.73 -43.07
C GLU A 721 -20.08 -24.88 -42.67
N GLY A 722 -20.67 -24.78 -41.47
CA GLY A 722 -21.64 -25.75 -40.95
C GLY A 722 -21.06 -27.06 -40.38
N GLN A 723 -19.75 -27.28 -40.48
CA GLN A 723 -19.11 -28.51 -39.96
C GLN A 723 -18.68 -28.41 -38.49
N TYR A 724 -18.43 -27.18 -38.02
CA TYR A 724 -17.88 -26.87 -36.70
C TYR A 724 -18.77 -25.89 -35.95
N GLY A 725 -18.93 -26.09 -34.63
CA GLY A 725 -19.73 -25.22 -33.76
C GLY A 725 -18.93 -24.11 -33.09
N LEU A 726 -17.61 -24.26 -32.98
CA LEU A 726 -16.70 -23.27 -32.42
C LEU A 726 -15.38 -23.26 -33.20
N PHE A 727 -14.92 -22.06 -33.57
CA PHE A 727 -13.59 -21.83 -34.12
C PHE A 727 -12.71 -21.14 -33.07
N ILE A 728 -11.51 -21.66 -32.84
CA ILE A 728 -10.49 -21.03 -32.00
C ILE A 728 -9.37 -20.54 -32.92
N VAL A 729 -9.10 -19.24 -32.91
CA VAL A 729 -8.10 -18.62 -33.78
C VAL A 729 -7.24 -17.65 -32.98
N GLY A 730 -5.96 -17.52 -33.35
CA GLY A 730 -5.18 -16.38 -32.91
C GLY A 730 -5.70 -15.12 -33.58
N ARG A 731 -5.60 -13.98 -32.88
CA ARG A 731 -5.94 -12.67 -33.46
C ARG A 731 -5.10 -12.39 -34.71
N GLY A 732 -3.84 -12.82 -34.70
CA GLY A 732 -2.86 -12.50 -35.72
C GLY A 732 -2.47 -11.03 -35.63
N GLY A 733 -1.22 -10.73 -35.28
CA GLY A 733 -0.71 -9.36 -35.38
C GLY A 733 -0.83 -8.84 -36.82
N ARG A 734 -0.71 -7.52 -37.03
CA ARG A 734 -0.69 -6.88 -38.38
C ARG A 734 0.51 -7.27 -39.26
N VAL A 735 1.23 -8.34 -38.93
CA VAL A 735 2.28 -8.91 -39.77
C VAL A 735 1.58 -9.80 -40.79
N ASN A 736 1.34 -9.24 -41.99
CA ASN A 736 0.67 -9.95 -43.07
C ASN A 736 1.49 -11.19 -43.46
N SER A 737 1.04 -12.36 -43.03
CA SER A 737 1.41 -13.59 -43.72
C SER A 737 0.88 -13.52 -45.14
N MET A 738 1.57 -14.11 -46.11
CA MET A 738 1.08 -14.22 -47.50
C MET A 738 -0.35 -14.77 -47.57
N LEU A 739 -0.74 -15.61 -46.61
CA LEU A 739 -2.06 -16.24 -46.53
C LEU A 739 -3.14 -15.32 -45.96
N THR A 740 -2.77 -14.22 -45.30
CA THR A 740 -3.71 -13.20 -44.76
C THR A 740 -3.59 -11.85 -45.47
N ALA A 741 -2.62 -11.69 -46.37
CA ALA A 741 -2.43 -10.48 -47.16
C ALA A 741 -3.69 -10.14 -47.99
N GLY A 742 -4.21 -8.91 -47.81
CA GLY A 742 -5.42 -8.42 -48.46
C GLY A 742 -6.74 -8.76 -47.75
N MET A 743 -6.71 -9.58 -46.69
CA MET A 743 -7.91 -9.81 -45.85
C MET A 743 -8.20 -8.61 -44.94
N ASN A 744 -7.16 -7.90 -44.48
CA ASN A 744 -7.28 -6.75 -43.57
C ASN A 744 -8.01 -5.55 -44.21
N ASP A 745 -7.98 -5.42 -45.55
CA ASP A 745 -8.58 -4.29 -46.27
C ASP A 745 -10.12 -4.29 -46.18
N TRP A 746 -10.71 -5.41 -45.76
CA TRP A 746 -12.16 -5.63 -45.65
C TRP A 746 -12.63 -5.78 -44.20
N GLU A 747 -11.77 -5.54 -43.21
CA GLU A 747 -12.09 -5.72 -41.79
C GLU A 747 -13.12 -4.69 -41.27
N GLN A 748 -14.24 -5.18 -40.74
CA GLN A 748 -15.23 -4.34 -40.05
C GLN A 748 -14.84 -4.12 -38.58
N CYS A 749 -14.28 -5.16 -37.94
CA CYS A 749 -13.84 -5.14 -36.55
C CYS A 749 -12.34 -5.49 -36.40
N PRO A 750 -11.42 -4.51 -36.45
CA PRO A 750 -9.97 -4.77 -36.36
C PRO A 750 -9.49 -5.32 -35.00
N GLU A 751 -10.34 -5.27 -33.98
CA GLU A 751 -10.14 -5.97 -32.71
C GLU A 751 -10.15 -7.51 -32.85
N LEU A 752 -10.77 -8.06 -33.90
CA LEU A 752 -10.85 -9.51 -34.15
C LEU A 752 -9.69 -10.06 -35.00
N GLY A 753 -9.00 -9.18 -35.74
CA GLY A 753 -8.01 -9.56 -36.74
C GLY A 753 -8.65 -10.22 -37.99
N PRO A 754 -7.84 -10.55 -39.01
CA PRO A 754 -8.36 -10.88 -40.34
C PRO A 754 -9.19 -12.15 -40.37
N LEU A 755 -8.70 -13.21 -39.72
CA LEU A 755 -9.42 -14.47 -39.64
C LEU A 755 -10.65 -14.36 -38.73
N GLY A 756 -10.49 -13.70 -37.59
CA GLY A 756 -11.57 -13.51 -36.63
C GLY A 756 -12.75 -12.75 -37.25
N ASP A 757 -12.48 -11.68 -38.01
CA ASP A 757 -13.51 -10.87 -38.66
C ASP A 757 -14.22 -11.63 -39.78
N ILE A 758 -13.49 -12.40 -40.61
CA ILE A 758 -14.08 -13.22 -41.67
C ILE A 758 -15.00 -14.30 -41.09
N LEU A 759 -14.52 -15.06 -40.10
CA LEU A 759 -15.29 -16.14 -39.47
C LEU A 759 -16.50 -15.58 -38.70
N SER A 760 -16.34 -14.38 -38.14
CA SER A 760 -17.40 -13.63 -37.46
C SER A 760 -18.24 -12.81 -38.42
N GLY A 761 -18.02 -12.89 -39.74
CA GLY A 761 -18.80 -12.15 -40.73
C GLY A 761 -20.20 -12.76 -40.88
N PRO A 762 -21.27 -11.96 -41.09
CA PRO A 762 -22.63 -12.49 -41.30
C PRO A 762 -22.70 -13.38 -42.54
N ASN A 763 -21.80 -13.17 -43.50
CA ASN A 763 -21.74 -13.95 -44.71
C ASN A 763 -21.19 -15.36 -44.46
N PHE A 764 -20.39 -15.61 -43.41
CA PHE A 764 -19.64 -16.86 -43.24
C PHE A 764 -20.47 -18.01 -42.64
N SER A 765 -21.10 -17.79 -41.49
CA SER A 765 -21.99 -18.77 -40.87
C SER A 765 -22.85 -18.07 -39.81
N THR A 766 -24.13 -18.44 -39.72
CA THR A 766 -25.06 -17.94 -38.71
C THR A 766 -25.04 -18.72 -37.40
N THR A 767 -24.32 -19.85 -37.36
CA THR A 767 -24.35 -20.81 -36.24
C THR A 767 -22.99 -21.10 -35.60
N ALA A 768 -21.89 -20.72 -36.26
CA ALA A 768 -20.54 -20.95 -35.75
C ALA A 768 -20.06 -19.80 -34.86
N SER A 769 -19.74 -20.09 -33.60
CA SER A 769 -19.10 -19.13 -32.69
C SER A 769 -17.58 -19.07 -32.91
N VAL A 770 -16.96 -17.94 -32.57
CA VAL A 770 -15.52 -17.72 -32.76
C VAL A 770 -14.90 -17.22 -31.46
N LEU A 771 -13.82 -17.86 -31.02
CA LEU A 771 -12.98 -17.42 -29.90
C LEU A 771 -11.64 -16.95 -30.46
N ILE A 772 -11.39 -15.65 -30.38
CA ILE A 772 -10.18 -15.01 -30.88
C ILE A 772 -9.24 -14.78 -29.70
N ILE A 773 -8.02 -15.30 -29.74
CA ILE A 773 -7.05 -15.20 -28.63
C ILE A 773 -5.86 -14.34 -29.02
N GLN A 774 -5.44 -13.44 -28.14
CA GLN A 774 -4.22 -12.64 -28.26
C GLN A 774 -3.27 -12.97 -27.12
N GLN A 775 -2.01 -13.25 -27.46
CA GLN A 775 -0.97 -13.53 -26.48
C GLN A 775 -0.55 -12.26 -25.72
N HIS A 776 -0.27 -12.41 -24.42
CA HIS A 776 0.35 -11.37 -23.61
C HIS A 776 1.68 -10.89 -24.21
N ASN A 777 1.85 -9.57 -24.37
CA ASN A 777 3.12 -8.99 -24.80
C ASN A 777 3.90 -8.46 -23.57
N PRO A 778 4.98 -9.13 -23.12
CA PRO A 778 5.74 -8.73 -21.93
C PRO A 778 6.52 -7.42 -22.13
N LYS A 779 6.76 -7.02 -23.39
CA LYS A 779 7.24 -5.69 -23.73
C LYS A 779 6.02 -4.84 -24.08
N GLY A 780 5.42 -4.22 -23.07
CA GLY A 780 4.68 -2.98 -23.31
C GLY A 780 5.69 -1.99 -23.87
N ASP A 781 5.86 -1.94 -25.18
CA ASP A 781 6.70 -0.98 -25.84
C ASP A 781 5.90 0.32 -25.95
N PRO A 782 6.19 1.36 -25.14
CA PRO A 782 5.63 2.68 -25.40
C PRO A 782 6.18 3.29 -26.70
N GLY A 783 7.13 2.63 -27.39
CA GLY A 783 7.81 3.10 -28.60
C GLY A 783 7.38 2.47 -29.94
N GLY A 784 6.34 1.64 -29.99
CA GLY A 784 5.76 1.19 -31.26
C GLY A 784 4.82 2.24 -31.85
N ASN A 785 5.36 3.26 -32.53
CA ASN A 785 4.62 4.32 -33.23
C ASN A 785 3.36 4.79 -32.51
N ALA A 786 3.56 5.35 -31.30
CA ALA A 786 2.72 6.45 -30.87
C ALA A 786 2.81 7.55 -31.95
N ASP A 787 1.67 8.09 -32.37
CA ASP A 787 1.51 9.13 -33.41
C ASP A 787 1.42 8.61 -34.86
N ASN A 788 0.33 7.87 -35.16
CA ASN A 788 -0.45 8.03 -36.42
C ASN A 788 -1.63 7.05 -36.57
N GLU A 789 -1.84 6.09 -35.65
CA GLU A 789 -2.59 4.90 -36.02
C GLU A 789 -4.12 4.88 -35.81
N PHE A 790 -4.78 6.00 -35.45
CA PHE A 790 -6.24 6.16 -35.60
C PHE A 790 -6.61 7.65 -35.69
N SER A 791 -6.24 8.29 -36.79
CA SER A 791 -6.82 9.55 -37.25
C SER A 791 -7.20 9.38 -38.72
N ILE A 792 -8.34 8.75 -38.99
CA ILE A 792 -9.13 9.03 -40.19
C ILE A 792 -10.61 8.96 -39.79
N MET A 793 -11.22 10.15 -39.80
CA MET A 793 -12.65 10.53 -39.79
C MET A 793 -13.63 9.81 -38.86
#